data_AF-A0A925J6H2-F1
#
_entry.id   AF-A0A925J6H2-F1
#
_cell.length_a   1.000
_cell.length_b   1.000
_cell.length_c   1.000
_cell.angle_alpha   90.00
_cell.angle_beta   90.00
_cell.angle_gamma   90.00
#
_symmetry.space_group_name_H-M   'P 1'
#
loop_
_entity.id
_entity.type
_entity.pdbx_description
1 polymer ?
#
loop_
_entity_poly.entity_id
_entity_poly.type
_entity_poly.pdbx_seq_one_letter_code
_entity_poly.pdbx_strand_id
1 'polypeptide(L)'
;MRAPLIAAGLLLSGAPVAAQTARSFDLIVASTTDVHGRLRGWDYYADAPDSARGLARAATIVDSLRRAHPGRVVLVDAGDLLQGNPLTYVSGRRDTVGAHPVIAAMNVMQYDAAAVGNHEFNYGIPRLRAALRQARFPFLAANAEPIGAERQRPRMFAPSRIVVRGGVRIGIVGATTPGAMIWDRENLAGRLRIGDIVPAVRRAVADVRRRGVDVVVVVMHSGLGEQASYDTTASHLPSENVAGRVAHEVPGIDLVVFGHSHKEVADTTINGVLLMQPRNWATSVGVATLSLAREQGRWRVTDKRGTLVRTARQAEQPAVIAAVDRLHQATVAWVNTTLGSTTAAWHGDSSRVTDTPLIDFILEVERKVSGADLASSAAFDLNASLDAGPITIAEVARLYPYDNTLRAIRITGRQLRDYLEFSSRYYRTVGSADAARSLVDPSIPGFNFDIVAGADYVLDLSKPLGQRVTSLTVRGRPVTDGDSFTMALSNYRQSGGGGFAMLQGAPVVYETQEEIRDLLIAEVRARGVLRAADYHTVNWRLAPEGIADAAQRAMRALPFDRTTAPARPAAPGGAGHLGSGRWLRVLGTNDFHGALEPQDLAAEGFMRGGAAALVAALRQARAECVAPACTSIWVDGGDQWQGTPASNFSFGRHVVEVFNRHNLAAAALGNHDLDWGQDTLRARMREARYAILAANVLDSLGRDVDWIPNDTLIDLGTVKVGVVGATSVELMRTQRPSILQGMQAVDPVGPVSARVRDLRRRGAEAVILVTHIGASCDRQTRSVCTGEAVTLAERLTDKVDALIAGHSHQGAVTMVNGVSLTEAWQRGSAIGIIDIPLGGGTPHRELRNVFPDSTRPDSAEAAFVEGIARGVRERFAAPVATLREIIRRGDNGKLGDLVADALRWATGADIAVMNRGGVRTDLNAGPMTYGDVFQVQPFENKLVRITVSGADLLRYLERIGVGTSGFHLSGLIVEIDRQRPEGSRLVRAVLDGGRPIDPARTYTVGMTDFLAEGGDALGLTGRGARTETLGIIDRDALANYLKQLPQPVAPPGGPRLIRR
;
A
#
# COMPACT_ATOMS: atom_id res chain seq x y z
N MET A 1 -79.95 -32.10 7.60
CA MET A 1 -79.18 -33.02 6.73
C MET A 1 -78.32 -32.19 5.81
N ARG A 2 -77.06 -32.61 5.65
CA ARG A 2 -75.98 -31.96 4.88
C ARG A 2 -76.08 -32.31 3.40
N ALA A 3 -75.82 -31.35 2.51
CA ALA A 3 -75.08 -31.53 1.24
C ALA A 3 -74.85 -30.15 0.55
N PRO A 4 -73.70 -29.91 -0.11
CA PRO A 4 -73.25 -28.55 -0.47
C PRO A 4 -73.64 -28.13 -1.90
N LEU A 5 -73.86 -26.83 -2.09
CA LEU A 5 -74.02 -26.17 -3.39
C LEU A 5 -72.72 -25.44 -3.76
N ILE A 6 -72.20 -25.78 -4.93
CA ILE A 6 -71.07 -25.13 -5.62
C ILE A 6 -71.60 -23.82 -6.24
N ALA A 7 -70.90 -22.70 -6.04
CA ALA A 7 -71.11 -21.47 -6.81
C ALA A 7 -69.77 -20.83 -7.17
N ALA A 8 -69.54 -20.69 -8.48
CA ALA A 8 -68.38 -20.05 -9.09
C ALA A 8 -68.45 -18.51 -8.91
N GLY A 9 -67.37 -17.91 -8.42
CA GLY A 9 -67.21 -16.47 -8.27
C GLY A 9 -66.47 -15.85 -9.46
N LEU A 10 -67.10 -14.84 -10.08
CA LEU A 10 -66.57 -13.98 -11.13
C LEU A 10 -65.38 -13.14 -10.63
N LEU A 11 -64.32 -13.10 -11.44
CA LEU A 11 -63.16 -12.22 -11.30
C LEU A 11 -63.49 -10.81 -11.83
N LEU A 12 -63.34 -9.78 -10.98
CA LEU A 12 -63.27 -8.38 -11.39
C LEU A 12 -61.80 -7.93 -11.33
N SER A 13 -61.23 -7.67 -12.50
CA SER A 13 -59.88 -7.14 -12.69
C SER A 13 -59.80 -5.66 -12.33
N GLY A 14 -59.15 -5.33 -11.22
CA GLY A 14 -58.71 -3.96 -10.93
C GLY A 14 -57.44 -3.63 -11.72
N ALA A 15 -57.46 -2.54 -12.49
CA ALA A 15 -56.28 -2.03 -13.18
C ALA A 15 -55.22 -1.52 -12.19
N PRO A 16 -53.92 -1.71 -12.44
CA PRO A 16 -52.87 -1.18 -11.58
C PRO A 16 -52.77 0.34 -11.77
N VAL A 17 -52.79 1.08 -10.66
CA VAL A 17 -52.39 2.49 -10.63
C VAL A 17 -50.89 2.55 -10.96
N ALA A 18 -50.55 3.14 -12.10
CA ALA A 18 -49.16 3.38 -12.47
C ALA A 18 -48.52 4.35 -11.44
N ALA A 19 -47.57 3.85 -10.67
CA ALA A 19 -46.69 4.69 -9.86
C ALA A 19 -45.89 5.60 -10.80
N GLN A 20 -46.08 6.92 -10.69
CA GLN A 20 -45.23 7.91 -11.34
C GLN A 20 -43.79 7.67 -10.87
N THR A 21 -42.92 7.24 -11.77
CA THR A 21 -41.47 7.20 -11.54
C THR A 21 -41.00 8.63 -11.29
N ALA A 22 -40.60 8.93 -10.06
CA ALA A 22 -40.00 10.23 -9.72
C ALA A 22 -38.77 10.44 -10.63
N ARG A 23 -38.74 11.55 -11.39
CA ARG A 23 -37.56 11.95 -12.18
C ARG A 23 -36.37 12.08 -11.23
N SER A 24 -35.39 11.18 -11.34
CA SER A 24 -34.10 11.31 -10.65
C SER A 24 -33.31 12.50 -11.23
N PHE A 25 -32.71 13.31 -10.35
CA PHE A 25 -31.84 14.42 -10.73
C PHE A 25 -30.46 14.20 -10.13
N ASP A 26 -29.42 14.12 -10.96
CA ASP A 26 -28.04 14.01 -10.48
C ASP A 26 -27.35 15.39 -10.48
N LEU A 27 -26.86 15.77 -9.30
CA LEU A 27 -25.95 16.90 -9.09
C LEU A 27 -24.52 16.37 -9.06
N ILE A 28 -23.62 16.97 -9.84
CA ILE A 28 -22.21 16.58 -9.90
C ILE A 28 -21.37 17.61 -9.16
N VAL A 29 -20.57 17.17 -8.20
CA VAL A 29 -19.54 17.99 -7.56
C VAL A 29 -18.18 17.50 -8.05
N ALA A 30 -17.57 18.29 -8.94
CA ALA A 30 -16.20 18.10 -9.36
C ALA A 30 -15.27 18.81 -8.36
N SER A 31 -14.14 18.19 -8.03
CA SER A 31 -13.20 18.73 -7.05
C SER A 31 -11.74 18.50 -7.40
N THR A 32 -10.90 19.44 -6.99
CA THR A 32 -9.44 19.33 -6.95
C THR A 32 -8.94 19.71 -5.55
N THR A 33 -7.66 19.47 -5.29
CA THR A 33 -6.98 19.89 -4.06
C THR A 33 -5.48 19.90 -4.31
N ASP A 34 -4.74 20.67 -3.49
CA ASP A 34 -3.27 20.65 -3.41
C ASP A 34 -2.62 20.79 -4.79
N VAL A 35 -3.16 21.67 -5.64
CA VAL A 35 -2.72 21.84 -7.03
C VAL A 35 -1.28 22.35 -7.07
N HIS A 36 -0.86 23.13 -6.07
CA HIS A 36 0.50 23.66 -5.93
C HIS A 36 1.05 24.32 -7.20
N GLY A 37 0.20 25.09 -7.90
CA GLY A 37 0.60 25.75 -9.14
C GLY A 37 0.91 24.85 -10.33
N ARG A 38 0.64 23.53 -10.26
CA ARG A 38 0.80 22.60 -11.39
C ARG A 38 -0.32 22.83 -12.41
N LEU A 39 -0.24 23.94 -13.12
CA LEU A 39 -1.28 24.39 -14.06
C LEU A 39 -1.14 23.74 -15.44
N ARG A 40 0.09 23.40 -15.82
CA ARG A 40 0.46 22.81 -17.10
C ARG A 40 1.00 21.39 -16.91
N GLY A 41 0.91 20.58 -17.97
CA GLY A 41 1.68 19.35 -18.13
C GLY A 41 3.15 19.65 -18.43
N TRP A 42 3.83 20.34 -17.53
CA TRP A 42 5.24 20.70 -17.62
C TRP A 42 5.95 20.51 -16.28
N ASP A 43 7.16 19.98 -16.32
CA ASP A 43 8.09 19.98 -15.21
C ASP A 43 9.14 21.06 -15.43
N TYR A 44 9.09 22.11 -14.61
CA TYR A 44 9.99 23.26 -14.74
C TYR A 44 11.43 22.95 -14.34
N TYR A 45 11.69 21.96 -13.49
CA TYR A 45 13.06 21.60 -13.11
C TYR A 45 13.69 20.66 -14.13
N ALA A 46 12.89 19.78 -14.74
CA ALA A 46 13.33 18.97 -15.87
C ALA A 46 13.38 19.76 -17.20
N ASP A 47 12.70 20.90 -17.25
CA ASP A 47 12.38 21.64 -18.46
C ASP A 47 11.79 20.74 -19.57
N ALA A 48 10.81 19.94 -19.19
CA ALA A 48 10.27 18.89 -20.04
C ALA A 48 8.75 18.69 -19.85
N PRO A 49 8.05 18.12 -20.86
CA PRO A 49 6.63 17.79 -20.73
C PRO A 49 6.34 16.80 -19.60
N ASP A 50 5.29 17.09 -18.82
CA ASP A 50 4.69 16.18 -17.84
C ASP A 50 3.37 15.63 -18.39
N SER A 51 3.29 14.31 -18.54
CA SER A 51 2.12 13.62 -19.09
C SER A 51 1.10 13.15 -18.05
N ALA A 52 1.44 13.22 -16.77
CA ALA A 52 0.68 12.64 -15.68
C ALA A 52 -0.22 13.66 -14.96
N ARG A 53 0.20 14.93 -14.91
CA ARG A 53 -0.35 15.95 -14.02
C ARG A 53 -0.76 17.23 -14.76
N GLY A 54 -1.50 18.10 -14.08
CA GLY A 54 -1.77 19.47 -14.56
C GLY A 54 -3.23 19.89 -14.50
N LEU A 55 -3.49 21.09 -13.99
CA LEU A 55 -4.84 21.66 -13.90
C LEU A 55 -5.49 21.87 -15.28
N ALA A 56 -4.70 22.19 -16.33
CA ALA A 56 -5.20 22.24 -17.70
C ALA A 56 -5.77 20.91 -18.19
N ARG A 57 -5.26 19.77 -17.70
CA ARG A 57 -5.80 18.44 -18.00
C ARG A 57 -7.07 18.15 -17.18
N ALA A 58 -7.09 18.58 -15.91
CA ALA A 58 -8.30 18.54 -15.07
C ALA A 58 -9.46 19.33 -15.70
N ALA A 59 -9.17 20.48 -16.30
CA ALA A 59 -10.16 21.28 -17.02
C ALA A 59 -10.88 20.50 -18.14
N THR A 60 -10.16 19.66 -18.88
CA THR A 60 -10.75 18.79 -19.91
C THR A 60 -11.75 17.78 -19.32
N ILE A 61 -11.48 17.26 -18.12
CA ILE A 61 -12.42 16.39 -17.40
C ILE A 61 -13.66 17.19 -16.99
N VAL A 62 -13.47 18.35 -16.38
CA VAL A 62 -14.57 19.22 -15.94
C VAL A 62 -15.45 19.65 -17.11
N ASP A 63 -14.87 20.01 -18.25
CA ASP A 63 -15.61 20.37 -19.46
C ASP A 63 -16.44 19.18 -19.98
N SER A 64 -15.90 17.96 -19.86
CA SER A 64 -16.64 16.73 -20.20
C SER A 64 -17.81 16.49 -19.26
N LEU A 65 -17.64 16.71 -17.95
CA LEU A 65 -18.72 16.62 -16.96
C LEU A 65 -19.80 17.67 -17.23
N ARG A 66 -19.42 18.90 -17.55
CA ARG A 66 -20.38 19.98 -17.88
C ARG A 66 -21.18 19.70 -19.15
N ARG A 67 -20.54 19.11 -20.16
CA ARG A 67 -21.23 18.65 -21.38
C ARG A 67 -22.22 17.51 -21.08
N ALA A 68 -21.80 16.54 -20.27
CA ALA A 68 -22.65 15.41 -19.89
C ALA A 68 -23.80 15.80 -18.94
N HIS A 69 -23.60 16.82 -18.09
CA HIS A 69 -24.58 17.27 -17.10
C HIS A 69 -24.81 18.79 -17.15
N PRO A 70 -25.42 19.32 -18.23
CA PRO A 70 -25.56 20.77 -18.44
C PRO A 70 -26.30 21.46 -17.29
N GLY A 71 -25.69 22.50 -16.71
CA GLY A 71 -26.26 23.28 -15.61
C GLY A 71 -26.34 22.56 -14.26
N ARG A 72 -25.69 21.39 -14.11
CA ARG A 72 -25.74 20.54 -12.91
C ARG A 72 -24.38 20.27 -12.25
N VAL A 73 -23.31 20.91 -12.73
CA VAL A 73 -21.96 20.74 -12.18
C VAL A 73 -21.59 21.89 -11.25
N VAL A 74 -21.11 21.56 -10.06
CA VAL A 74 -20.43 22.45 -9.12
C VAL A 74 -18.94 22.09 -9.13
N LEU A 75 -18.06 23.08 -9.21
CA LEU A 75 -16.61 22.87 -9.20
C LEU A 75 -15.97 23.52 -7.97
N VAL A 76 -15.29 22.75 -7.13
CA VAL A 76 -14.65 23.23 -5.89
C VAL A 76 -13.19 22.81 -5.77
N ASP A 77 -12.40 23.51 -4.95
CA ASP A 77 -11.03 23.12 -4.62
C ASP A 77 -10.80 23.11 -3.10
N ALA A 78 -10.06 22.13 -2.57
CA ALA A 78 -9.82 21.99 -1.12
C ALA A 78 -8.53 22.65 -0.57
N GLY A 79 -7.91 23.59 -1.29
CA GLY A 79 -6.81 24.43 -0.80
C GLY A 79 -5.43 24.00 -1.27
N ASP A 80 -4.40 24.77 -0.91
CA ASP A 80 -3.01 24.64 -1.36
C ASP A 80 -2.84 24.79 -2.88
N LEU A 81 -3.18 25.99 -3.32
CA LEU A 81 -3.25 26.42 -4.70
C LEU A 81 -2.08 27.35 -5.08
N LEU A 82 -1.74 28.30 -4.21
CA LEU A 82 -0.98 29.50 -4.58
C LEU A 82 0.54 29.40 -4.39
N GLN A 83 1.07 28.31 -3.83
CA GLN A 83 2.51 28.02 -3.68
C GLN A 83 2.78 26.55 -4.03
N GLY A 84 4.00 26.21 -4.46
CA GLY A 84 4.51 24.83 -4.48
C GLY A 84 5.32 24.43 -5.73
N ASN A 85 5.30 25.21 -6.81
CA ASN A 85 6.20 24.99 -7.94
C ASN A 85 6.83 26.30 -8.46
N PRO A 86 7.83 26.24 -9.36
CA PRO A 86 8.48 27.44 -9.90
C PRO A 86 7.54 28.51 -10.44
N LEU A 87 6.43 28.11 -11.06
CA LEU A 87 5.46 29.07 -11.60
C LEU A 87 4.82 29.92 -10.51
N THR A 88 4.48 29.31 -9.36
CA THR A 88 3.95 30.06 -8.21
C THR A 88 5.01 30.91 -7.54
N TYR A 89 6.26 30.47 -7.49
CA TYR A 89 7.37 31.27 -6.98
C TYR A 89 7.59 32.52 -7.84
N VAL A 90 7.66 32.35 -9.16
CA VAL A 90 7.80 33.47 -10.11
C VAL A 90 6.64 34.43 -9.95
N SER A 91 5.39 33.94 -9.90
CA SER A 91 4.22 34.80 -9.70
C SER A 91 4.16 35.49 -8.34
N GLY A 92 4.67 34.86 -7.28
CA GLY A 92 4.58 35.36 -5.90
C GLY A 92 5.70 36.33 -5.52
N ARG A 93 6.91 36.13 -6.07
CA ARG A 93 8.14 36.83 -5.66
C ARG A 93 8.84 37.62 -6.77
N ARG A 94 8.69 37.25 -8.04
CA ARG A 94 9.46 37.84 -9.16
C ARG A 94 8.60 38.67 -10.08
N ASP A 95 7.73 38.03 -10.86
CA ASP A 95 6.79 38.65 -11.76
C ASP A 95 5.42 38.72 -11.09
N THR A 96 5.29 39.74 -10.24
CA THR A 96 4.11 39.93 -9.42
C THR A 96 3.09 40.89 -10.03
N VAL A 97 3.28 41.23 -11.30
CA VAL A 97 2.46 42.18 -12.06
C VAL A 97 1.49 41.40 -12.96
N GLY A 98 0.24 41.85 -13.04
CA GLY A 98 -0.78 41.24 -13.88
C GLY A 98 -1.58 40.13 -13.20
N ALA A 99 -2.12 39.21 -14.00
CA ALA A 99 -3.00 38.16 -13.53
C ALA A 99 -2.22 37.05 -12.80
N HIS A 100 -2.67 36.67 -11.61
CA HIS A 100 -2.14 35.52 -10.89
C HIS A 100 -2.52 34.23 -11.66
N PRO A 101 -1.57 33.37 -12.02
CA PRO A 101 -1.79 32.33 -13.03
C PRO A 101 -2.77 31.26 -12.54
N VAL A 102 -2.69 30.90 -11.26
CA VAL A 102 -3.62 29.95 -10.63
C VAL A 102 -5.06 30.50 -10.65
N ILE A 103 -5.24 31.77 -10.28
CA ILE A 103 -6.54 32.43 -10.27
C ILE A 103 -7.08 32.59 -11.69
N ALA A 104 -6.23 32.92 -12.67
CA ALA A 104 -6.59 33.01 -14.08
C ALA A 104 -7.09 31.65 -14.62
N ALA A 105 -6.35 30.57 -14.36
CA ALA A 105 -6.77 29.22 -14.74
C ALA A 105 -8.11 28.82 -14.10
N MET A 106 -8.27 29.05 -12.79
CA MET A 106 -9.51 28.73 -12.08
C MET A 106 -10.70 29.60 -12.52
N ASN A 107 -10.46 30.87 -12.90
CA ASN A 107 -11.48 31.73 -13.49
C ASN A 107 -11.96 31.20 -14.84
N VAL A 108 -11.03 30.71 -15.70
CA VAL A 108 -11.37 30.05 -16.98
C VAL A 108 -12.17 28.78 -16.71
N MET A 109 -11.77 28.00 -15.72
CA MET A 109 -12.49 26.79 -15.32
C MET A 109 -13.80 27.06 -14.59
N GLN A 110 -14.14 28.31 -14.27
CA GLN A 110 -15.37 28.68 -13.58
C GLN A 110 -15.59 27.91 -12.26
N TYR A 111 -14.59 27.94 -11.38
CA TYR A 111 -14.77 27.41 -10.01
C TYR A 111 -15.92 28.12 -9.29
N ASP A 112 -16.63 27.39 -8.43
CA ASP A 112 -17.71 27.91 -7.60
C ASP A 112 -17.22 28.39 -6.23
N ALA A 113 -16.20 27.73 -5.67
CA ALA A 113 -15.52 28.10 -4.43
C ALA A 113 -14.18 27.34 -4.28
N ALA A 114 -13.29 27.84 -3.43
CA ALA A 114 -12.11 27.12 -2.97
C ALA A 114 -11.99 27.23 -1.45
N ALA A 115 -11.49 26.19 -0.77
CA ALA A 115 -11.02 26.33 0.60
C ALA A 115 -9.68 27.05 0.64
N VAL A 116 -9.28 27.49 1.82
CA VAL A 116 -7.95 28.03 2.08
C VAL A 116 -7.11 26.91 2.68
N GLY A 117 -5.96 26.62 2.10
CA GLY A 117 -4.91 25.78 2.68
C GLY A 117 -3.81 26.59 3.33
N ASN A 118 -2.86 25.91 3.95
CA ASN A 118 -1.74 26.57 4.63
C ASN A 118 -0.82 27.31 3.65
N HIS A 119 -0.64 26.79 2.44
CA HIS A 119 0.29 27.35 1.46
C HIS A 119 -0.24 28.63 0.79
N GLU A 120 -1.51 29.00 1.01
CA GLU A 120 -2.02 30.32 0.61
C GLU A 120 -1.33 31.48 1.33
N PHE A 121 -0.77 31.26 2.52
CA PHE A 121 -0.21 32.31 3.37
C PHE A 121 1.28 32.59 3.14
N ASN A 122 2.00 31.71 2.45
CA ASN A 122 3.48 31.71 2.41
C ASN A 122 4.11 32.98 1.82
N TYR A 123 3.39 33.68 0.92
CA TYR A 123 3.85 34.93 0.33
C TYR A 123 3.33 36.19 1.05
N GLY A 124 2.67 36.00 2.20
CA GLY A 124 2.14 37.04 3.06
C GLY A 124 0.74 37.51 2.70
N ILE A 125 0.04 38.01 3.72
CA ILE A 125 -1.34 38.51 3.64
C ILE A 125 -1.56 39.56 2.53
N PRO A 126 -0.66 40.54 2.30
CA PRO A 126 -0.85 41.50 1.20
C PRO A 126 -0.87 40.85 -0.18
N ARG A 127 -0.01 39.86 -0.43
CA ARG A 127 0.07 39.13 -1.70
C ARG A 127 -1.15 38.24 -1.89
N LEU A 128 -1.53 37.47 -0.86
CA LEU A 128 -2.74 36.68 -0.88
C LEU A 128 -3.95 37.56 -1.23
N ARG A 129 -4.14 38.67 -0.52
CA ARG A 129 -5.26 39.60 -0.78
C ARG A 129 -5.23 40.16 -2.21
N ALA A 130 -4.06 40.40 -2.79
CA ALA A 130 -3.94 40.86 -4.17
C ALA A 130 -4.36 39.78 -5.18
N ALA A 131 -3.96 38.52 -4.98
CA ALA A 131 -4.39 37.40 -5.81
C ALA A 131 -5.90 37.16 -5.70
N LEU A 132 -6.44 37.14 -4.48
CA LEU A 132 -7.86 36.86 -4.24
C LEU A 132 -8.81 37.91 -4.83
N ARG A 133 -8.39 39.17 -4.96
CA ARG A 133 -9.19 40.21 -5.64
C ARG A 133 -9.44 39.91 -7.12
N GLN A 134 -8.63 39.07 -7.73
CA GLN A 134 -8.76 38.68 -9.14
C GLN A 134 -9.69 37.48 -9.33
N ALA A 135 -10.07 36.78 -8.25
CA ALA A 135 -10.91 35.59 -8.32
C ALA A 135 -12.37 35.95 -8.57
N ARG A 136 -13.03 35.21 -9.48
CA ARG A 136 -14.48 35.30 -9.75
C ARG A 136 -15.30 34.39 -8.84
N PHE A 137 -14.63 33.72 -7.90
CA PHE A 137 -15.17 32.81 -6.92
C PHE A 137 -14.59 33.13 -5.54
N PRO A 138 -15.31 32.85 -4.44
CA PRO A 138 -14.81 33.10 -3.11
C PRO A 138 -13.85 32.00 -2.62
N PHE A 139 -12.83 32.40 -1.88
CA PHE A 139 -12.12 31.52 -0.98
C PHE A 139 -12.87 31.44 0.36
N LEU A 140 -12.97 30.24 0.92
CA LEU A 140 -13.82 29.93 2.06
C LEU A 140 -13.01 29.39 3.24
N ALA A 141 -13.24 29.96 4.43
CA ALA A 141 -12.69 29.47 5.70
C ALA A 141 -13.58 29.96 6.86
N ALA A 142 -14.40 29.06 7.41
CA ALA A 142 -15.31 29.35 8.51
C ALA A 142 -14.57 29.54 9.85
N ASN A 143 -13.41 28.92 10.00
CA ASN A 143 -12.59 28.96 11.21
C ASN A 143 -11.44 29.99 11.16
N ALA A 144 -11.33 30.80 10.10
CA ALA A 144 -10.35 31.88 10.00
C ALA A 144 -10.99 33.24 10.29
N GLU A 145 -10.55 33.88 11.37
CA GLU A 145 -11.07 35.17 11.83
C GLU A 145 -10.02 36.28 11.70
N PRO A 146 -10.38 37.45 11.15
CA PRO A 146 -9.50 38.60 11.16
C PRO A 146 -9.35 39.17 12.57
N ILE A 147 -8.12 39.54 12.93
CA ILE A 147 -7.76 40.19 14.20
C ILE A 147 -6.92 41.45 13.91
N GLY A 148 -6.70 42.28 14.95
CA GLY A 148 -5.93 43.52 14.80
C GLY A 148 -6.46 44.43 13.69
N ALA A 149 -5.54 45.01 12.91
CA ALA A 149 -5.88 45.89 11.79
C ALA A 149 -6.67 45.19 10.67
N GLU A 150 -6.58 43.87 10.52
CA GLU A 150 -7.33 43.13 9.49
C GLU A 150 -8.84 43.12 9.78
N ARG A 151 -9.29 43.34 11.04
CA ARG A 151 -10.73 43.47 11.36
C ARG A 151 -11.40 44.64 10.65
N GLN A 152 -10.65 45.69 10.33
CA GLN A 152 -11.16 46.91 9.69
C GLN A 152 -11.19 46.81 8.16
N ARG A 153 -10.64 45.72 7.58
CA ARG A 153 -10.61 45.49 6.14
C ARG A 153 -11.78 44.61 5.70
N PRO A 154 -12.18 44.65 4.42
CA PRO A 154 -13.12 43.68 3.86
C PRO A 154 -12.67 42.25 4.15
N ARG A 155 -13.62 41.41 4.58
CA ARG A 155 -13.36 40.02 4.97
C ARG A 155 -12.74 39.26 3.80
N MET A 156 -11.61 38.60 4.06
CA MET A 156 -10.85 37.90 3.02
C MET A 156 -11.48 36.56 2.64
N PHE A 157 -11.99 35.82 3.64
CA PHE A 157 -12.60 34.50 3.45
C PHE A 157 -14.01 34.49 3.98
N ALA A 158 -14.98 34.14 3.15
CA ALA A 158 -16.34 33.90 3.61
C ALA A 158 -16.43 32.53 4.33
N PRO A 159 -17.38 32.31 5.25
CA PRO A 159 -17.55 30.99 5.85
C PRO A 159 -18.21 30.00 4.88
N SER A 160 -19.03 30.51 3.96
CA SER A 160 -19.82 29.69 3.03
C SER A 160 -20.26 30.46 1.78
N ARG A 161 -20.65 29.75 0.72
CA ARG A 161 -21.25 30.26 -0.51
C ARG A 161 -22.47 29.40 -0.89
N ILE A 162 -23.57 30.02 -1.31
CA ILE A 162 -24.74 29.29 -1.85
C ILE A 162 -24.80 29.42 -3.37
N VAL A 163 -24.79 28.32 -4.10
CA VAL A 163 -24.97 28.28 -5.56
C VAL A 163 -26.26 27.56 -5.94
N VAL A 164 -26.75 27.79 -7.16
CA VAL A 164 -27.95 27.11 -7.68
C VAL A 164 -27.59 26.39 -8.98
N ARG A 165 -28.00 25.12 -9.10
CA ARG A 165 -27.79 24.26 -10.27
C ARG A 165 -29.03 23.42 -10.53
N GLY A 166 -29.61 23.55 -11.72
CA GLY A 166 -30.86 22.85 -12.08
C GLY A 166 -32.01 23.04 -11.08
N GLY A 167 -32.05 24.18 -10.37
CA GLY A 167 -33.04 24.46 -9.32
C GLY A 167 -32.71 23.91 -7.93
N VAL A 168 -31.62 23.18 -7.75
CA VAL A 168 -31.09 22.74 -6.45
C VAL A 168 -30.26 23.86 -5.83
N ARG A 169 -30.50 24.19 -4.55
CA ARG A 169 -29.71 25.16 -3.78
C ARG A 169 -28.61 24.42 -3.01
N ILE A 170 -27.35 24.71 -3.31
CA ILE A 170 -26.18 24.05 -2.71
C ILE A 170 -25.44 25.04 -1.81
N GLY A 171 -25.31 24.71 -0.52
CA GLY A 171 -24.45 25.43 0.42
C GLY A 171 -23.05 24.83 0.45
N ILE A 172 -22.05 25.61 0.08
CA ILE A 172 -20.63 25.24 0.13
C ILE A 172 -20.01 25.90 1.36
N VAL A 173 -19.46 25.13 2.30
CA VAL A 173 -18.85 25.61 3.55
C VAL A 173 -17.35 25.36 3.52
N GLY A 174 -16.53 26.35 3.89
CA GLY A 174 -15.07 26.24 3.87
C GLY A 174 -14.43 26.07 5.25
N ALA A 175 -13.28 25.41 5.34
CA ALA A 175 -12.42 25.44 6.52
C ALA A 175 -10.94 25.22 6.17
N THR A 176 -10.04 25.60 7.07
CA THR A 176 -8.58 25.48 6.90
C THR A 176 -7.92 24.88 8.13
N THR A 177 -6.78 24.22 7.99
CA THR A 177 -6.05 23.61 9.10
C THR A 177 -5.54 24.66 10.11
N PRO A 178 -5.72 24.46 11.43
CA PRO A 178 -5.13 25.34 12.45
C PRO A 178 -3.60 25.39 12.40
N GLY A 179 -2.95 24.38 11.80
CA GLY A 179 -1.49 24.27 11.73
C GLY A 179 -0.80 25.44 11.03
N ALA A 180 -1.51 26.16 10.16
CA ALA A 180 -1.01 27.39 9.54
C ALA A 180 -0.56 28.44 10.58
N MET A 181 -1.16 28.47 11.78
CA MET A 181 -0.76 29.37 12.86
C MET A 181 0.63 29.06 13.44
N ILE A 182 1.18 27.88 13.17
CA ILE A 182 2.56 27.49 13.47
C ILE A 182 3.43 27.73 12.24
N TRP A 183 3.10 27.08 11.13
CA TRP A 183 3.98 27.05 9.96
C TRP A 183 4.15 28.41 9.29
N ASP A 184 3.12 29.26 9.37
CA ASP A 184 3.09 30.57 8.72
C ASP A 184 2.87 31.71 9.73
N ARG A 185 3.35 31.50 10.97
CA ARG A 185 3.15 32.40 12.10
C ARG A 185 3.56 33.84 11.78
N GLU A 186 4.67 34.04 11.09
CA GLU A 186 5.20 35.37 10.77
C GLU A 186 4.24 36.18 9.88
N ASN A 187 3.55 35.52 8.95
CA ASN A 187 2.57 36.17 8.09
C ASN A 187 1.19 36.31 8.74
N LEU A 188 0.87 35.49 9.75
CA LEU A 188 -0.46 35.42 10.37
C LEU A 188 -0.58 36.14 11.72
N ALA A 189 0.49 36.22 12.50
CA ALA A 189 0.48 36.77 13.85
C ALA A 189 -0.06 38.20 13.87
N GLY A 190 -1.01 38.46 14.78
CA GLY A 190 -1.67 39.76 14.91
C GLY A 190 -2.62 40.15 13.75
N ARG A 191 -2.79 39.27 12.75
CA ARG A 191 -3.62 39.53 11.56
C ARG A 191 -4.79 38.55 11.43
N LEU A 192 -4.55 37.26 11.60
CA LEU A 192 -5.58 36.22 11.58
C LEU A 192 -5.51 35.34 12.83
N ARG A 193 -6.64 34.74 13.19
CA ARG A 193 -6.73 33.63 14.13
C ARG A 193 -7.44 32.48 13.45
N ILE A 194 -6.80 31.31 13.37
CA ILE A 194 -7.39 30.09 12.83
C ILE A 194 -7.74 29.17 14.00
N GLY A 195 -9.02 28.92 14.20
CA GLY A 195 -9.55 28.12 15.31
C GLY A 195 -9.95 26.70 14.91
N ASP A 196 -10.61 25.99 15.82
CA ASP A 196 -11.07 24.62 15.60
C ASP A 196 -12.07 24.54 14.43
N ILE A 197 -11.80 23.61 13.51
CA ILE A 197 -12.61 23.36 12.32
C ILE A 197 -14.00 22.86 12.70
N VAL A 198 -14.12 21.88 13.60
CA VAL A 198 -15.39 21.19 13.86
C VAL A 198 -16.49 22.15 14.35
N PRO A 199 -16.30 22.97 15.40
CA PRO A 199 -17.33 23.90 15.86
C PRO A 199 -17.59 25.03 14.86
N ALA A 200 -16.59 25.45 14.08
CA ALA A 200 -16.77 26.49 13.05
C ALA A 200 -17.61 26.00 11.87
N VAL A 201 -17.30 24.80 11.35
CA VAL A 201 -18.07 24.14 10.29
C VAL A 201 -19.50 23.88 10.77
N ARG A 202 -19.69 23.40 12.01
CA ARG A 202 -21.03 23.20 12.60
C ARG A 202 -21.88 24.47 12.54
N ARG A 203 -21.32 25.62 12.93
CA ARG A 203 -22.04 26.91 12.88
C ARG A 203 -22.37 27.32 11.44
N ALA A 204 -21.44 27.16 10.51
CA ALA A 204 -21.62 27.54 9.10
C ALA A 204 -22.63 26.62 8.38
N VAL A 205 -22.59 25.31 8.63
CA VAL A 205 -23.57 24.33 8.12
C VAL A 205 -24.98 24.66 8.62
N ALA A 206 -25.12 24.95 9.92
CA ALA A 206 -26.41 25.37 10.48
C ALA A 206 -26.94 26.66 9.82
N ASP A 207 -26.05 27.60 9.50
CA ASP A 207 -26.43 28.85 8.82
C ASP A 207 -26.96 28.63 7.40
N VAL A 208 -26.23 27.88 6.57
CA VAL A 208 -26.69 27.61 5.20
C VAL A 208 -27.98 26.79 5.19
N ARG A 209 -28.15 25.84 6.13
CA ARG A 209 -29.39 25.08 6.28
C ARG A 209 -30.58 25.97 6.66
N ARG A 210 -30.42 26.92 7.58
CA ARG A 210 -31.47 27.92 7.90
C ARG A 210 -31.87 28.76 6.68
N ARG A 211 -30.94 29.01 5.76
CA ARG A 211 -31.18 29.74 4.49
C ARG A 211 -31.79 28.85 3.39
N GLY A 212 -32.20 27.64 3.75
CA GLY A 212 -32.96 26.73 2.91
C GLY A 212 -32.17 26.14 1.75
N VAL A 213 -30.93 25.70 1.99
CA VAL A 213 -30.18 24.87 1.02
C VAL A 213 -30.65 23.42 1.07
N ASP A 214 -30.70 22.81 -0.10
CA ASP A 214 -31.08 21.41 -0.29
C ASP A 214 -29.89 20.47 -0.04
N VAL A 215 -28.69 20.88 -0.50
CA VAL A 215 -27.44 20.12 -0.38
C VAL A 215 -26.39 20.93 0.36
N VAL A 216 -25.59 20.30 1.23
CA VAL A 216 -24.42 20.92 1.86
C VAL A 216 -23.13 20.18 1.49
N VAL A 217 -22.21 20.91 0.87
CA VAL A 217 -20.85 20.47 0.57
C VAL A 217 -19.88 21.20 1.49
N VAL A 218 -19.14 20.50 2.32
CA VAL A 218 -18.00 21.06 3.04
C VAL A 218 -16.76 20.87 2.17
N VAL A 219 -15.96 21.92 2.02
CA VAL A 219 -14.68 21.90 1.33
C VAL A 219 -13.64 22.39 2.31
N MET A 220 -12.69 21.54 2.71
CA MET A 220 -11.78 21.88 3.82
C MET A 220 -10.35 21.42 3.58
N HIS A 221 -9.40 22.27 3.94
CA HIS A 221 -8.00 21.92 3.87
C HIS A 221 -7.52 21.29 5.18
N SER A 222 -7.64 19.96 5.28
CA SER A 222 -7.35 19.16 6.46
C SER A 222 -7.39 17.67 6.08
N GLY A 223 -6.58 16.82 6.71
CA GLY A 223 -6.57 15.38 6.51
C GLY A 223 -7.77 14.63 7.12
N LEU A 224 -7.81 13.31 6.94
CA LEU A 224 -8.94 12.47 7.34
C LEU A 224 -9.02 12.30 8.87
N GLY A 225 -7.88 12.06 9.51
CA GLY A 225 -7.79 11.74 10.93
C GLY A 225 -6.39 11.36 11.41
N GLU A 226 -5.37 11.66 10.60
CA GLU A 226 -3.97 11.45 10.93
C GLU A 226 -3.55 12.27 12.16
N GLN A 227 -2.48 11.84 12.84
CA GLN A 227 -1.91 12.64 13.92
C GLN A 227 -1.46 14.01 13.39
N ALA A 228 -1.63 15.05 14.21
CA ALA A 228 -1.13 16.36 13.90
C ALA A 228 0.41 16.34 13.85
N SER A 229 0.99 17.11 12.94
CA SER A 229 2.45 17.31 12.85
C SER A 229 3.02 18.17 13.98
N TYR A 230 2.16 18.72 14.83
CA TYR A 230 2.51 19.50 16.01
C TYR A 230 1.82 18.96 17.25
N ASP A 231 2.44 19.21 18.41
CA ASP A 231 1.85 18.90 19.70
C ASP A 231 0.67 19.86 19.96
N THR A 232 -0.55 19.34 19.83
CA THR A 232 -1.82 20.07 20.08
C THR A 232 -1.95 20.56 21.52
N THR A 233 -1.31 19.89 22.49
CA THR A 233 -1.32 20.29 23.90
C THR A 233 -0.36 21.47 24.12
N ALA A 234 0.89 21.34 23.66
CA ALA A 234 1.92 22.34 23.86
C ALA A 234 1.66 23.63 23.07
N SER A 235 1.11 23.52 21.86
CA SER A 235 0.79 24.67 21.00
C SER A 235 -0.54 25.35 21.36
N HIS A 236 -1.39 24.68 22.14
CA HIS A 236 -2.79 25.05 22.38
C HIS A 236 -3.61 25.19 21.08
N LEU A 237 -3.18 24.56 19.99
CA LEU A 237 -3.93 24.53 18.73
C LEU A 237 -4.75 23.24 18.60
N PRO A 238 -5.98 23.33 18.05
CA PRO A 238 -6.80 22.16 17.76
C PRO A 238 -6.15 21.22 16.74
N SER A 239 -6.66 19.99 16.63
CA SER A 239 -6.13 18.99 15.70
C SER A 239 -6.14 19.45 14.24
N GLU A 240 -5.06 19.11 13.53
CA GLU A 240 -4.79 19.41 12.14
C GLU A 240 -5.73 18.67 11.16
N ASN A 241 -5.97 17.37 11.42
CA ASN A 241 -6.58 16.44 10.48
C ASN A 241 -7.89 15.91 11.06
N VAL A 242 -9.02 16.46 10.62
CA VAL A 242 -10.33 16.26 11.27
C VAL A 242 -11.50 16.06 10.30
N ALA A 243 -11.26 15.77 9.02
CA ALA A 243 -12.36 15.60 8.06
C ALA A 243 -13.32 14.46 8.46
N GLY A 244 -12.80 13.34 8.99
CA GLY A 244 -13.61 12.24 9.52
C GLY A 244 -14.45 12.65 10.74
N ARG A 245 -13.89 13.48 11.63
CA ARG A 245 -14.62 14.04 12.77
C ARG A 245 -15.69 15.03 12.32
N VAL A 246 -15.44 15.87 11.33
CA VAL A 246 -16.45 16.77 10.76
C VAL A 246 -17.63 15.98 10.21
N ALA A 247 -17.37 14.94 9.42
CA ALA A 247 -18.41 14.06 8.88
C ALA A 247 -19.20 13.34 9.99
N HIS A 248 -18.52 12.89 11.05
CA HIS A 248 -19.16 12.20 12.17
C HIS A 248 -20.00 13.14 13.06
N GLU A 249 -19.43 14.27 13.47
CA GLU A 249 -19.94 15.10 14.56
C GLU A 249 -20.87 16.24 14.10
N VAL A 250 -20.81 16.65 12.82
CA VAL A 250 -21.56 17.81 12.31
C VAL A 250 -22.79 17.36 11.51
N PRO A 251 -24.01 17.55 12.02
CA PRO A 251 -25.22 17.12 11.32
C PRO A 251 -25.52 17.97 10.09
N GLY A 252 -26.17 17.37 9.10
CA GLY A 252 -26.70 18.07 7.94
C GLY A 252 -25.70 18.35 6.83
N ILE A 253 -24.56 17.65 6.79
CA ILE A 253 -23.61 17.66 5.67
C ILE A 253 -23.98 16.55 4.69
N ASP A 254 -23.82 16.79 3.39
CA ASP A 254 -24.01 15.76 2.37
C ASP A 254 -22.68 15.18 1.87
N LEU A 255 -21.71 16.05 1.62
CA LEU A 255 -20.38 15.74 1.08
C LEU A 255 -19.30 16.56 1.80
N VAL A 256 -18.16 15.94 2.10
CA VAL A 256 -16.92 16.59 2.52
C VAL A 256 -15.86 16.35 1.45
N VAL A 257 -15.44 17.40 0.76
CA VAL A 257 -14.22 17.42 -0.06
C VAL A 257 -13.08 17.94 0.80
N PHE A 258 -11.99 17.19 0.90
CA PHE A 258 -10.85 17.56 1.74
C PHE A 258 -9.51 17.38 1.02
N GLY A 259 -8.41 17.85 1.64
CA GLY A 259 -7.07 17.98 1.05
C GLY A 259 -5.95 17.76 2.08
N HIS A 260 -4.82 18.48 1.93
CA HIS A 260 -3.70 18.59 2.89
C HIS A 260 -2.82 17.34 3.01
N SER A 261 -3.42 16.16 3.13
CA SER A 261 -2.65 14.90 3.27
C SER A 261 -2.06 14.38 1.96
N HIS A 262 -2.45 14.99 0.84
CA HIS A 262 -2.16 14.55 -0.53
C HIS A 262 -2.62 13.12 -0.85
N LYS A 263 -3.46 12.47 -0.05
CA LYS A 263 -3.90 11.09 -0.29
C LYS A 263 -5.05 11.05 -1.30
N GLU A 264 -5.49 9.84 -1.65
CA GLU A 264 -6.71 9.63 -2.43
C GLU A 264 -7.79 8.99 -1.56
N VAL A 265 -8.96 9.61 -1.54
CA VAL A 265 -10.17 9.06 -0.96
C VAL A 265 -11.30 9.29 -1.97
N ALA A 266 -11.82 8.22 -2.56
CA ALA A 266 -12.83 8.34 -3.60
C ALA A 266 -14.25 8.34 -3.05
N ASP A 267 -14.57 7.38 -2.17
CA ASP A 267 -15.94 7.02 -1.82
C ASP A 267 -16.04 6.45 -0.40
N THR A 268 -15.64 7.23 0.60
CA THR A 268 -15.78 6.83 2.02
C THR A 268 -17.00 7.51 2.61
N THR A 269 -17.84 6.80 3.36
CA THR A 269 -19.02 7.41 4.03
C THR A 269 -18.90 7.27 5.53
N ILE A 270 -19.03 8.39 6.25
CA ILE A 270 -19.06 8.42 7.72
C ILE A 270 -20.36 9.12 8.13
N ASN A 271 -21.18 8.45 8.95
CA ASN A 271 -22.46 8.98 9.43
C ASN A 271 -23.38 9.52 8.30
N GLY A 272 -23.41 8.81 7.16
CA GLY A 272 -24.20 9.20 5.98
C GLY A 272 -23.64 10.38 5.16
N VAL A 273 -22.46 10.89 5.52
CA VAL A 273 -21.75 11.94 4.79
C VAL A 273 -20.69 11.31 3.89
N LEU A 274 -20.71 11.61 2.59
CA LEU A 274 -19.68 11.17 1.65
C LEU A 274 -18.40 11.99 1.85
N LEU A 275 -17.24 11.36 1.87
CA LEU A 275 -15.93 11.99 1.98
C LEU A 275 -15.11 11.70 0.71
N MET A 276 -14.45 12.73 0.19
CA MET A 276 -13.63 12.67 -1.01
C MET A 276 -12.37 13.55 -0.89
N GLN A 277 -11.24 13.02 -1.32
CA GLN A 277 -9.98 13.74 -1.50
C GLN A 277 -9.37 13.30 -2.84
N PRO A 278 -9.32 14.18 -3.87
CA PRO A 278 -8.53 13.93 -5.06
C PRO A 278 -7.03 13.99 -4.76
N ARG A 279 -6.21 13.38 -5.62
CA ARG A 279 -4.75 13.45 -5.51
C ARG A 279 -4.25 14.84 -5.89
N ASN A 280 -3.29 15.32 -5.13
CA ASN A 280 -2.57 16.58 -5.33
C ASN A 280 -2.03 16.78 -6.76
N TRP A 281 -1.62 18.01 -7.06
CA TRP A 281 -1.02 18.44 -8.33
C TRP A 281 -1.96 18.30 -9.54
N ALA A 282 -3.27 18.23 -9.26
CA ALA A 282 -4.27 17.84 -10.23
C ALA A 282 -3.89 16.51 -10.92
N THR A 283 -3.46 15.52 -10.15
CA THR A 283 -3.22 14.14 -10.64
C THR A 283 -4.55 13.40 -10.84
N SER A 284 -5.55 13.74 -10.04
CA SER A 284 -6.94 13.32 -10.24
C SER A 284 -7.93 14.45 -9.98
N VAL A 285 -9.13 14.31 -10.54
CA VAL A 285 -10.32 15.12 -10.26
C VAL A 285 -11.29 14.24 -9.49
N GLY A 286 -11.74 14.70 -8.33
CA GLY A 286 -12.79 14.04 -7.58
C GLY A 286 -14.14 14.35 -8.20
N VAL A 287 -14.94 13.32 -8.47
CA VAL A 287 -16.28 13.45 -9.07
C VAL A 287 -17.28 12.76 -8.15
N ALA A 288 -18.00 13.56 -7.38
CA ALA A 288 -19.10 13.10 -6.54
C ALA A 288 -20.43 13.29 -7.27
N THR A 289 -21.21 12.23 -7.38
CA THR A 289 -22.58 12.24 -7.90
C THR A 289 -23.54 12.15 -6.72
N LEU A 290 -24.36 13.18 -6.54
CA LEU A 290 -25.43 13.22 -5.55
C LEU A 290 -26.76 13.09 -6.29
N SER A 291 -27.43 11.95 -6.13
CA SER A 291 -28.75 11.73 -6.72
C SER A 291 -29.82 12.33 -5.81
N LEU A 292 -30.73 13.09 -6.41
CA LEU A 292 -31.76 13.82 -5.70
C LEU A 292 -33.16 13.41 -6.16
N ALA A 293 -34.06 13.33 -5.18
CA ALA A 293 -35.50 13.22 -5.39
C ALA A 293 -36.21 14.43 -4.79
N ARG A 294 -37.40 14.74 -5.32
CA ARG A 294 -38.21 15.84 -4.82
C ARG A 294 -39.22 15.31 -3.81
N GLU A 295 -39.10 15.73 -2.56
CA GLU A 295 -39.99 15.36 -1.46
C GLU A 295 -40.61 16.64 -0.91
N GLN A 296 -41.95 16.69 -0.83
CA GLN A 296 -42.69 17.84 -0.27
C GLN A 296 -42.25 19.21 -0.86
N GLY A 297 -41.92 19.24 -2.15
CA GLY A 297 -41.51 20.45 -2.87
C GLY A 297 -40.02 20.81 -2.76
N ARG A 298 -39.23 20.16 -1.90
CA ARG A 298 -37.77 20.39 -1.73
C ARG A 298 -36.95 19.25 -2.33
N TRP A 299 -35.70 19.52 -2.66
CA TRP A 299 -34.78 18.47 -3.10
C TRP A 299 -34.16 17.80 -1.88
N ARG A 300 -34.04 16.47 -1.94
CA ARG A 300 -33.37 15.66 -0.92
C ARG A 300 -32.41 14.69 -1.60
N VAL A 301 -31.23 14.54 -1.02
CA VAL A 301 -30.25 13.57 -1.49
C VAL A 301 -30.70 12.17 -1.10
N THR A 302 -30.81 11.28 -2.09
CA THR A 302 -31.25 9.88 -1.91
C THR A 302 -30.11 8.89 -2.11
N ASP A 303 -29.12 9.21 -2.92
CA ASP A 303 -27.90 8.41 -3.11
C ASP A 303 -26.68 9.33 -3.29
N LYS A 304 -25.49 8.82 -2.95
CA LYS A 304 -24.22 9.53 -3.04
C LYS A 304 -23.13 8.57 -3.46
N ARG A 305 -22.33 8.95 -4.45
CA ARG A 305 -21.17 8.15 -4.89
C ARG A 305 -20.02 9.05 -5.24
N GLY A 306 -18.81 8.63 -4.91
CA GLY A 306 -17.60 9.31 -5.32
C GLY A 306 -16.69 8.48 -6.23
N THR A 307 -16.00 9.14 -7.16
CA THR A 307 -14.95 8.53 -7.99
C THR A 307 -13.78 9.51 -8.17
N LEU A 308 -12.59 8.99 -8.44
CA LEU A 308 -11.43 9.81 -8.79
C LEU A 308 -11.07 9.56 -10.25
N VAL A 309 -11.03 10.62 -11.06
CA VAL A 309 -10.69 10.57 -12.48
C VAL A 309 -9.27 11.06 -12.67
N ARG A 310 -8.36 10.18 -13.09
CA ARG A 310 -6.96 10.54 -13.36
C ARG A 310 -6.85 11.51 -14.54
N THR A 311 -6.04 12.55 -14.37
CA THR A 311 -5.77 13.57 -15.42
C THR A 311 -4.74 13.09 -16.44
N ALA A 312 -3.92 12.09 -16.08
CA ALA A 312 -2.98 11.47 -16.99
C ALA A 312 -3.65 11.08 -18.32
N ARG A 313 -3.00 11.46 -19.42
CA ARG A 313 -3.46 11.24 -20.81
C ARG A 313 -4.67 12.07 -21.27
N GLN A 314 -5.24 12.94 -20.42
CA GLN A 314 -6.21 13.94 -20.89
C GLN A 314 -5.48 15.06 -21.62
N ALA A 315 -6.04 15.57 -22.72
CA ALA A 315 -5.48 16.74 -23.39
C ALA A 315 -5.47 17.96 -22.45
N GLU A 316 -4.47 18.84 -22.58
CA GLU A 316 -4.49 20.13 -21.90
C GLU A 316 -5.56 21.04 -22.55
N GLN A 317 -6.37 21.70 -21.72
CA GLN A 317 -7.46 22.55 -22.18
C GLN A 317 -6.90 23.89 -22.72
N PRO A 318 -7.23 24.28 -23.98
CA PRO A 318 -6.57 25.42 -24.64
C PRO A 318 -6.75 26.79 -23.97
N ALA A 319 -7.91 27.06 -23.37
CA ALA A 319 -8.16 28.34 -22.68
C ALA A 319 -7.37 28.44 -21.37
N VAL A 320 -7.16 27.32 -20.66
CA VAL A 320 -6.29 27.28 -19.47
C VAL A 320 -4.83 27.49 -19.89
N ILE A 321 -4.37 26.85 -20.97
CA ILE A 321 -3.05 27.09 -21.55
C ILE A 321 -2.87 28.60 -21.82
N ALA A 322 -3.78 29.20 -22.59
CA ALA A 322 -3.70 30.62 -22.95
C ALA A 322 -3.69 31.54 -21.72
N ALA A 323 -4.46 31.21 -20.67
CA ALA A 323 -4.52 32.00 -19.44
C ALA A 323 -3.23 31.99 -18.62
N VAL A 324 -2.39 30.95 -18.76
CA VAL A 324 -1.17 30.78 -17.97
C VAL A 324 0.12 30.93 -18.78
N ASP A 325 0.02 31.00 -20.10
CA ASP A 325 1.17 30.89 -21.02
C ASP A 325 2.26 31.93 -20.74
N ARG A 326 1.89 33.20 -20.53
CA ARG A 326 2.86 34.27 -20.22
C ARG A 326 3.75 33.93 -19.03
N LEU A 327 3.16 33.49 -17.92
CA LEU A 327 3.92 33.14 -16.72
C LEU A 327 4.58 31.77 -16.82
N HIS A 328 4.02 30.84 -17.60
CA HIS A 328 4.71 29.61 -17.95
C HIS A 328 6.04 29.91 -18.67
N GLN A 329 6.03 30.74 -19.72
CA GLN A 329 7.24 31.14 -20.46
C GLN A 329 8.23 31.90 -19.57
N ALA A 330 7.75 32.84 -18.76
CA ALA A 330 8.61 33.55 -17.80
C ALA A 330 9.25 32.61 -16.78
N THR A 331 8.54 31.55 -16.38
CA THR A 331 9.05 30.56 -15.45
C THR A 331 10.08 29.66 -16.10
N VAL A 332 9.85 29.18 -17.33
CA VAL A 332 10.83 28.42 -18.12
C VAL A 332 12.12 29.24 -18.32
N ALA A 333 12.00 30.52 -18.63
CA ALA A 333 13.17 31.40 -18.74
C ALA A 333 13.87 31.59 -17.38
N TRP A 334 13.11 31.71 -16.28
CA TRP A 334 13.67 31.89 -14.95
C TRP A 334 14.45 30.66 -14.46
N VAL A 335 13.88 29.46 -14.56
CA VAL A 335 14.57 28.22 -14.11
C VAL A 335 15.83 27.93 -14.93
N ASN A 336 15.89 28.39 -16.18
CA ASN A 336 17.07 28.28 -17.04
C ASN A 336 18.07 29.44 -16.87
N THR A 337 17.85 30.35 -15.91
CA THR A 337 18.80 31.44 -15.63
C THR A 337 20.08 30.89 -14.99
N THR A 338 21.23 31.27 -15.55
CA THR A 338 22.55 30.98 -14.99
C THR A 338 22.74 31.70 -13.65
N LEU A 339 23.08 30.94 -12.61
CA LEU A 339 23.41 31.40 -11.26
C LEU A 339 24.91 31.64 -11.07
N GLY A 340 25.72 30.83 -11.73
CA GLY A 340 27.17 30.79 -11.56
C GLY A 340 27.79 29.79 -12.52
N SER A 341 28.98 29.29 -12.19
CA SER A 341 29.66 28.26 -12.98
C SER A 341 30.53 27.36 -12.11
N THR A 342 30.89 26.17 -12.60
CA THR A 342 31.96 25.33 -12.05
C THR A 342 33.01 25.04 -13.13
N THR A 343 34.27 24.89 -12.73
CA THR A 343 35.38 24.58 -13.67
C THR A 343 35.54 23.09 -13.93
N ALA A 344 34.88 22.23 -13.15
CA ALA A 344 34.95 20.79 -13.27
C ALA A 344 33.57 20.18 -13.02
N ALA A 345 33.29 19.06 -13.69
CA ALA A 345 32.03 18.35 -13.52
C ALA A 345 31.98 17.65 -12.15
N TRP A 346 30.87 17.78 -11.43
CA TRP A 346 30.60 17.06 -10.18
C TRP A 346 29.49 16.06 -10.43
N HIS A 347 29.73 14.77 -10.15
CA HIS A 347 28.78 13.69 -10.44
C HIS A 347 28.28 13.03 -9.17
N GLY A 348 26.98 12.70 -9.15
CA GLY A 348 26.34 11.97 -8.06
C GLY A 348 26.46 10.44 -8.15
N ASP A 349 27.04 9.91 -9.24
CA ASP A 349 26.99 8.49 -9.64
C ASP A 349 27.75 7.51 -8.72
N SER A 350 28.42 8.07 -7.73
CA SER A 350 29.27 7.39 -6.75
C SER A 350 29.00 7.86 -5.33
N SER A 351 28.12 8.85 -5.12
CA SER A 351 27.91 9.49 -3.81
C SER A 351 27.43 8.53 -2.72
N ARG A 352 26.88 7.36 -3.06
CA ARG A 352 26.46 6.33 -2.10
C ARG A 352 27.52 5.26 -1.83
N VAL A 353 28.74 5.39 -2.34
CA VAL A 353 29.81 4.39 -2.14
C VAL A 353 31.16 5.03 -1.89
N THR A 354 31.33 6.26 -2.35
CA THR A 354 32.48 7.12 -2.08
C THR A 354 32.00 8.53 -1.79
N ASP A 355 32.83 9.27 -1.09
CA ASP A 355 32.58 10.68 -0.88
C ASP A 355 32.74 11.49 -2.18
N THR A 356 31.91 12.52 -2.39
CA THR A 356 31.88 13.27 -3.66
C THR A 356 31.65 14.77 -3.45
N PRO A 357 32.22 15.65 -4.29
CA PRO A 357 31.99 17.09 -4.19
C PRO A 357 30.51 17.51 -4.26
N LEU A 358 29.67 16.76 -4.97
CA LEU A 358 28.26 17.08 -5.16
C LEU A 358 27.46 16.93 -3.87
N ILE A 359 27.61 15.82 -3.15
CA ILE A 359 26.89 15.62 -1.88
C ILE A 359 27.47 16.51 -0.77
N ASP A 360 28.79 16.71 -0.75
CA ASP A 360 29.44 17.61 0.21
C ASP A 360 28.97 19.05 0.06
N PHE A 361 28.75 19.51 -1.17
CA PHE A 361 28.14 20.83 -1.41
C PHE A 361 26.77 20.96 -0.73
N ILE A 362 25.92 19.94 -0.80
CA ILE A 362 24.61 19.94 -0.14
C ILE A 362 24.78 20.01 1.38
N LEU A 363 25.57 19.07 1.93
CA LEU A 363 25.77 18.92 3.36
C LEU A 363 26.42 20.16 4.00
N GLU A 364 27.43 20.74 3.34
CA GLU A 364 28.13 21.93 3.85
C GLU A 364 27.28 23.19 3.77
N VAL A 365 26.40 23.32 2.78
CA VAL A 365 25.41 24.41 2.76
C VAL A 365 24.43 24.27 3.93
N GLU A 366 23.89 23.06 4.16
CA GLU A 366 23.01 22.79 5.30
C GLU A 366 23.70 23.10 6.64
N ARG A 367 24.96 22.68 6.79
CA ARG A 367 25.77 22.93 8.00
C ARG A 367 26.05 24.41 8.20
N LYS A 368 26.46 25.12 7.14
CA LYS A 368 26.77 26.56 7.16
C LYS A 368 25.55 27.40 7.52
N VAL A 369 24.39 27.12 6.92
CA VAL A 369 23.16 27.90 7.14
C VAL A 369 22.60 27.68 8.55
N SER A 370 22.60 26.43 9.03
CA SER A 370 22.07 26.10 10.36
C SER A 370 23.05 26.41 11.51
N GLY A 371 24.35 26.51 11.22
CA GLY A 371 25.41 26.59 12.21
C GLY A 371 25.64 25.28 12.98
N ALA A 372 25.12 24.15 12.46
CA ALA A 372 25.20 22.87 13.13
C ALA A 372 26.62 22.26 13.11
N ASP A 373 26.93 21.43 14.12
CA ASP A 373 28.14 20.60 14.14
C ASP A 373 28.19 19.61 12.96
N LEU A 374 27.05 19.01 12.62
CA LEU A 374 26.91 17.95 11.62
C LEU A 374 25.81 18.31 10.61
N ALA A 375 25.83 17.71 9.43
CA ALA A 375 24.72 17.75 8.48
C ALA A 375 24.47 16.37 7.87
N SER A 376 23.24 16.07 7.49
CA SER A 376 22.89 14.79 6.88
C SER A 376 21.85 14.91 5.77
N SER A 377 22.18 14.27 4.64
CA SER A 377 21.32 14.17 3.46
C SER A 377 21.60 12.87 2.70
N ALA A 378 20.64 12.44 1.90
CA ALA A 378 20.81 11.35 0.95
C ALA A 378 21.26 11.87 -0.41
N ALA A 379 21.92 11.02 -1.20
CA ALA A 379 22.09 11.22 -2.62
C ALA A 379 20.84 10.71 -3.36
N PHE A 380 19.91 11.61 -3.67
CA PHE A 380 18.58 11.27 -4.20
C PHE A 380 18.63 10.75 -5.64
N ASP A 381 19.25 11.52 -6.53
CA ASP A 381 19.41 11.19 -7.94
C ASP A 381 20.89 10.96 -8.26
N LEU A 382 21.26 9.71 -8.56
CA LEU A 382 22.64 9.36 -8.91
C LEU A 382 23.05 9.86 -10.30
N ASN A 383 22.11 10.31 -11.12
CA ASN A 383 22.39 10.96 -12.40
C ASN A 383 22.47 12.49 -12.29
N ALA A 384 22.27 13.05 -11.09
CA ALA A 384 22.50 14.47 -10.87
C ALA A 384 23.97 14.81 -11.12
N SER A 385 24.21 15.85 -11.91
CA SER A 385 25.53 16.43 -12.10
C SER A 385 25.46 17.96 -12.12
N LEU A 386 26.58 18.57 -11.78
CA LEU A 386 26.89 19.94 -12.17
C LEU A 386 28.01 19.84 -13.19
N ASP A 387 27.69 19.94 -14.48
CA ASP A 387 28.67 19.83 -15.54
C ASP A 387 29.61 21.05 -15.55
N ALA A 388 30.81 20.90 -16.12
CA ALA A 388 31.74 22.01 -16.25
C ALA A 388 31.12 23.11 -17.13
N GLY A 389 31.08 24.34 -16.61
CA GLY A 389 30.45 25.47 -17.27
C GLY A 389 29.37 26.15 -16.42
N PRO A 390 28.41 26.85 -17.07
CA PRO A 390 27.32 27.55 -16.40
C PRO A 390 26.44 26.60 -15.57
N ILE A 391 26.04 27.05 -14.38
CA ILE A 391 25.09 26.37 -13.48
C ILE A 391 23.80 27.18 -13.47
N THR A 392 22.68 26.54 -13.75
CA THR A 392 21.33 27.12 -13.79
C THR A 392 20.53 26.82 -12.51
N ILE A 393 19.40 27.51 -12.32
CA ILE A 393 18.46 27.21 -11.23
C ILE A 393 17.92 25.78 -11.33
N ALA A 394 17.57 25.33 -12.54
CA ALA A 394 17.05 23.99 -12.80
C ALA A 394 18.05 22.89 -12.40
N GLU A 395 19.33 23.06 -12.71
CA GLU A 395 20.38 22.09 -12.35
C GLU A 395 20.56 21.99 -10.83
N VAL A 396 20.62 23.13 -10.12
CA VAL A 396 20.68 23.12 -8.65
C VAL A 396 19.43 22.48 -8.05
N ALA A 397 18.26 22.73 -8.63
CA ALA A 397 17.00 22.14 -8.19
C ALA A 397 16.93 20.62 -8.36
N ARG A 398 17.63 20.05 -9.36
CA ARG A 398 17.72 18.60 -9.56
C ARG A 398 18.59 17.91 -8.51
N LEU A 399 19.56 18.61 -7.93
CA LEU A 399 20.39 18.06 -6.85
C LEU A 399 19.54 17.69 -5.62
N TYR A 400 18.49 18.48 -5.36
CA TYR A 400 17.57 18.29 -4.24
C TYR A 400 16.10 18.36 -4.73
N PRO A 401 15.54 17.24 -5.22
CA PRO A 401 14.25 17.23 -5.91
C PRO A 401 13.03 17.33 -4.98
N TYR A 402 13.25 17.33 -3.66
CA TYR A 402 12.21 17.42 -2.65
C TYR A 402 12.10 18.83 -2.07
N ASP A 403 10.89 19.26 -1.76
CA ASP A 403 10.59 20.56 -1.15
C ASP A 403 10.79 20.49 0.38
N ASN A 404 11.88 19.85 0.80
CA ASN A 404 12.22 19.71 2.21
C ASN A 404 12.76 21.05 2.74
N THR A 405 12.36 21.39 3.96
CA THR A 405 12.91 22.53 4.70
C THR A 405 14.01 22.08 5.65
N LEU A 406 14.96 22.98 5.91
CA LEU A 406 16.09 22.68 6.79
C LEU A 406 15.68 22.72 8.26
N ARG A 407 16.08 21.71 9.03
CA ARG A 407 15.99 21.65 10.50
C ARG A 407 17.37 21.33 11.05
N ALA A 408 17.63 21.75 12.29
CA ALA A 408 18.70 21.13 13.07
C ALA A 408 18.18 20.67 14.43
N ILE A 409 18.64 19.49 14.85
CA ILE A 409 18.28 18.85 16.11
C ILE A 409 19.51 18.61 16.96
N ARG A 410 19.33 18.52 18.28
CA ARG A 410 20.37 18.07 19.21
C ARG A 410 20.28 16.56 19.40
N ILE A 411 21.37 15.86 19.13
CA ILE A 411 21.51 14.41 19.26
C ILE A 411 22.67 14.06 20.19
N THR A 412 22.63 12.86 20.76
CA THR A 412 23.75 12.28 21.51
C THR A 412 24.73 11.55 20.60
N GLY A 413 25.95 11.29 21.07
CA GLY A 413 26.92 10.47 20.34
C GLY A 413 26.42 9.04 20.10
N ARG A 414 25.59 8.49 20.99
CA ARG A 414 24.89 7.23 20.75
C ARG A 414 23.92 7.34 19.57
N GLN A 415 23.07 8.37 19.55
CA GLN A 415 22.12 8.57 18.45
C GLN A 415 22.82 8.78 17.11
N LEU A 416 23.96 9.47 17.08
CA LEU A 416 24.78 9.61 15.87
C LEU A 416 25.28 8.25 15.38
N ARG A 417 25.78 7.39 16.27
CA ARG A 417 26.23 6.04 15.93
C ARG A 417 25.07 5.19 15.42
N ASP A 418 23.94 5.19 16.13
CA ASP A 418 22.73 4.45 15.73
C ASP A 418 22.22 4.91 14.35
N TYR A 419 22.29 6.22 14.08
CA TYR A 419 21.93 6.81 12.80
C TYR A 419 22.81 6.29 11.65
N LEU A 420 24.13 6.31 11.82
CA LEU A 420 25.08 5.81 10.83
C LEU A 420 24.98 4.30 10.62
N GLU A 421 24.82 3.52 11.70
CA GLU A 421 24.59 2.08 11.63
C GLU A 421 23.30 1.78 10.87
N PHE A 422 22.21 2.48 11.19
CA PHE A 422 20.93 2.30 10.53
C PHE A 422 21.00 2.70 9.05
N SER A 423 21.66 3.81 8.71
CA SER A 423 21.89 4.22 7.32
C SER A 423 22.66 3.13 6.55
N SER A 424 23.69 2.54 7.18
CA SER A 424 24.57 1.54 6.56
C SER A 424 23.86 0.24 6.14
N ARG A 425 22.60 0.01 6.56
CA ARG A 425 21.80 -1.15 6.12
C ARG A 425 21.68 -1.25 4.60
N TYR A 426 21.84 -0.13 3.88
CA TYR A 426 21.93 -0.08 2.42
C TYR A 426 22.92 -1.08 1.83
N TYR A 427 23.96 -1.47 2.59
CA TYR A 427 24.90 -2.51 2.18
C TYR A 427 24.67 -3.83 2.91
N ARG A 428 25.00 -4.92 2.22
CA ARG A 428 25.04 -6.27 2.79
C ARG A 428 26.40 -6.55 3.42
N THR A 429 26.41 -7.47 4.40
CA THR A 429 27.64 -7.83 5.11
C THR A 429 28.56 -8.64 4.21
N VAL A 430 29.79 -8.19 4.01
CA VAL A 430 30.83 -8.85 3.20
C VAL A 430 31.08 -10.26 3.73
N GLY A 431 31.19 -11.22 2.82
CA GLY A 431 31.32 -12.65 3.16
C GLY A 431 29.99 -13.37 3.37
N SER A 432 28.86 -12.67 3.41
CA SER A 432 27.53 -13.31 3.37
C SER A 432 27.19 -13.80 1.96
N ALA A 433 26.35 -14.84 1.88
CA ALA A 433 25.86 -15.37 0.61
C ALA A 433 25.13 -14.32 -0.24
N ASP A 434 24.44 -13.37 0.41
CA ASP A 434 23.72 -12.31 -0.28
C ASP A 434 24.62 -11.18 -0.79
N ALA A 435 25.73 -10.87 -0.08
CA ALA A 435 26.73 -9.92 -0.54
C ALA A 435 27.51 -10.43 -1.77
N ALA A 436 27.67 -11.76 -1.91
CA ALA A 436 28.26 -12.37 -3.10
C ALA A 436 27.41 -12.16 -4.36
N ARG A 437 26.09 -11.93 -4.21
CA ARG A 437 25.17 -11.66 -5.32
C ARG A 437 25.09 -10.18 -5.67
N SER A 438 24.98 -9.34 -4.64
CA SER A 438 24.96 -7.89 -4.74
C SER A 438 25.35 -7.32 -3.39
N LEU A 439 26.38 -6.46 -3.36
CA LEU A 439 26.84 -5.85 -2.12
C LEU A 439 25.90 -4.74 -1.63
N VAL A 440 25.14 -4.13 -2.52
CA VAL A 440 24.05 -3.21 -2.18
C VAL A 440 22.74 -3.99 -2.06
N ASP A 441 21.92 -3.65 -1.06
CA ASP A 441 20.61 -4.25 -0.88
C ASP A 441 19.54 -3.53 -1.73
N PRO A 442 18.99 -4.17 -2.78
CA PRO A 442 17.95 -3.57 -3.62
C PRO A 442 16.65 -3.26 -2.88
N SER A 443 16.41 -3.88 -1.72
CA SER A 443 15.21 -3.63 -0.93
C SER A 443 15.23 -2.33 -0.13
N ILE A 444 16.38 -1.67 -0.05
CA ILE A 444 16.52 -0.40 0.67
C ILE A 444 16.64 0.70 -0.38
N PRO A 445 15.61 1.56 -0.53
CA PRO A 445 15.68 2.67 -1.45
C PRO A 445 16.90 3.54 -1.16
N GLY A 446 17.65 3.92 -2.18
CA GLY A 446 18.90 4.64 -1.97
C GLY A 446 18.75 6.03 -1.36
N PHE A 447 17.55 6.64 -1.46
CA PHE A 447 17.24 7.85 -0.69
C PHE A 447 17.10 7.60 0.82
N ASN A 448 17.21 6.36 1.31
CA ASN A 448 17.30 5.99 2.74
C ASN A 448 18.73 5.61 3.16
N PHE A 449 19.72 5.86 2.30
CA PHE A 449 21.12 5.91 2.66
C PHE A 449 21.54 7.38 2.81
N ASP A 450 21.77 7.78 4.06
CA ASP A 450 22.19 9.13 4.41
C ASP A 450 23.68 9.18 4.68
N ILE A 451 24.30 10.24 4.16
CA ILE A 451 25.70 10.60 4.36
C ILE A 451 25.74 11.73 5.39
N VAL A 452 26.80 11.77 6.21
CA VAL A 452 26.92 12.76 7.29
C VAL A 452 28.20 13.57 7.11
N ALA A 453 28.09 14.89 7.00
CA ALA A 453 29.22 15.81 7.07
C ALA A 453 29.50 16.25 8.51
N GLY A 454 30.74 16.65 8.78
CA GLY A 454 31.20 17.12 10.11
C GLY A 454 31.69 16.02 11.06
N ALA A 455 31.58 14.75 10.66
CA ALA A 455 32.15 13.60 11.36
C ALA A 455 33.05 12.78 10.43
N ASP A 456 34.18 12.29 10.92
CA ASP A 456 35.03 11.34 10.19
C ASP A 456 34.67 9.90 10.61
N TYR A 457 34.27 9.05 9.67
CA TYR A 457 33.83 7.69 10.00
C TYR A 457 34.18 6.60 8.97
N VAL A 458 34.26 5.36 9.46
CA VAL A 458 34.51 4.17 8.63
C VAL A 458 33.37 3.19 8.81
N LEU A 459 32.74 2.79 7.69
CA LEU A 459 31.76 1.72 7.64
C LEU A 459 32.44 0.42 7.18
N ASP A 460 32.79 -0.45 8.13
CA ASP A 460 33.36 -1.77 7.84
C ASP A 460 32.24 -2.77 7.53
N LEU A 461 32.04 -3.01 6.24
CA LEU A 461 31.01 -3.90 5.72
C LEU A 461 31.31 -5.37 6.02
N SER A 462 32.52 -5.73 6.48
CA SER A 462 32.80 -7.09 6.99
C SER A 462 32.18 -7.35 8.36
N LYS A 463 31.74 -6.29 9.05
CA LYS A 463 31.09 -6.39 10.36
C LYS A 463 29.57 -6.54 10.22
N PRO A 464 28.91 -7.24 11.17
CA PRO A 464 27.46 -7.27 11.22
C PRO A 464 26.88 -5.87 11.46
N LEU A 465 25.65 -5.65 10.97
CA LEU A 465 24.90 -4.40 11.21
C LEU A 465 24.83 -4.09 12.71
N GLY A 466 25.04 -2.83 13.09
CA GLY A 466 25.19 -2.40 14.48
C GLY A 466 26.63 -2.43 15.00
N GLN A 467 27.58 -2.92 14.20
CA GLN A 467 29.02 -2.91 14.50
C GLN A 467 29.87 -2.43 13.32
N ARG A 468 29.26 -1.81 12.29
CA ARG A 468 29.95 -1.38 11.08
C ARG A 468 30.70 -0.06 11.28
N VAL A 469 30.25 0.81 12.18
CA VAL A 469 30.92 2.07 12.51
C VAL A 469 32.14 1.77 13.38
N THR A 470 33.28 1.49 12.74
CA THR A 470 34.53 1.06 13.41
C THR A 470 35.42 2.23 13.83
N SER A 471 35.26 3.38 13.17
CA SER A 471 35.85 4.66 13.55
C SER A 471 34.78 5.73 13.44
N LEU A 472 34.70 6.61 14.44
CA LEU A 472 33.82 7.76 14.44
C LEU A 472 34.47 8.87 15.27
N THR A 473 34.87 9.96 14.62
CA THR A 473 35.41 11.14 15.28
C THR A 473 34.69 12.40 14.83
N VAL A 474 34.57 13.38 15.71
CA VAL A 474 34.06 14.71 15.39
C VAL A 474 35.13 15.71 15.85
N ARG A 475 35.58 16.60 14.95
CA ARG A 475 36.69 17.54 15.22
C ARG A 475 37.97 16.83 15.71
N GLY A 476 38.26 15.67 15.13
CA GLY A 476 39.43 14.84 15.49
C GLY A 476 39.35 14.15 16.86
N ARG A 477 38.21 14.20 17.56
CA ARG A 477 38.01 13.52 18.84
C ARG A 477 37.08 12.31 18.69
N PRO A 478 37.42 11.13 19.23
CA PRO A 478 36.52 9.97 19.23
C PRO A 478 35.18 10.28 19.90
N VAL A 479 34.08 9.87 19.27
CA VAL A 479 32.72 10.09 19.79
C VAL A 479 32.37 9.08 20.88
N THR A 480 31.94 9.58 22.04
CA THR A 480 31.38 8.80 23.15
C THR A 480 29.85 8.91 23.20
N ASP A 481 29.18 7.93 23.80
CA ASP A 481 27.71 7.89 23.86
C ASP A 481 27.06 9.14 24.47
N GLY A 482 27.75 9.78 25.42
CA GLY A 482 27.27 10.95 26.16
C GLY A 482 27.58 12.29 25.50
N ASP A 483 28.34 12.31 24.41
CA ASP A 483 28.63 13.54 23.67
C ASP A 483 27.34 14.13 23.11
N SER A 484 27.29 15.44 22.89
CA SER A 484 26.14 16.14 22.32
C SER A 484 26.55 16.93 21.10
N PHE A 485 25.79 16.76 20.02
CA PHE A 485 26.01 17.43 18.75
C PHE A 485 24.69 18.02 18.25
N THR A 486 24.77 19.08 17.45
CA THR A 486 23.65 19.51 16.62
C THR A 486 23.81 18.97 15.21
N MET A 487 22.78 18.36 14.64
CA MET A 487 22.78 17.82 13.28
C MET A 487 21.71 18.51 12.44
N ALA A 488 22.12 19.07 11.30
CA ALA A 488 21.25 19.64 10.28
C ALA A 488 20.73 18.54 9.34
N LEU A 489 19.45 18.58 8.99
CA LEU A 489 18.80 17.61 8.09
C LEU A 489 17.44 18.12 7.62
N SER A 490 16.82 17.40 6.70
CA SER A 490 15.44 17.68 6.26
C SER A 490 14.42 17.53 7.39
N ASN A 491 13.33 18.31 7.33
CA ASN A 491 12.14 18.10 8.16
C ASN A 491 11.56 16.67 8.05
N TYR A 492 11.70 16.01 6.89
CA TYR A 492 11.31 14.61 6.72
C TYR A 492 12.12 13.66 7.62
N ARG A 493 13.45 13.80 7.67
CA ARG A 493 14.29 12.98 8.54
C ARG A 493 14.09 13.30 10.01
N GLN A 494 13.86 14.57 10.34
CA GLN A 494 13.64 15.01 11.72
C GLN A 494 12.40 14.35 12.34
N SER A 495 11.35 14.13 11.55
CA SER A 495 10.14 13.42 11.98
C SER A 495 10.27 11.90 12.01
N GLY A 496 11.46 11.34 11.69
CA GLY A 496 11.74 9.91 11.66
C GLY A 496 11.48 9.24 10.29
N GLY A 497 11.29 10.03 9.23
CA GLY A 497 11.07 9.55 7.87
C GLY A 497 12.17 8.58 7.39
N GLY A 498 11.78 7.52 6.68
CA GLY A 498 12.70 6.44 6.29
C GLY A 498 13.00 5.41 7.38
N GLY A 499 12.35 5.52 8.54
CA GLY A 499 12.53 4.62 9.68
C GLY A 499 13.65 5.04 10.64
N PHE A 500 14.17 6.26 10.51
CA PHE A 500 15.18 6.85 11.40
C PHE A 500 14.56 7.26 12.76
N ALA A 501 13.93 6.30 13.44
CA ALA A 501 13.18 6.51 14.67
C ALA A 501 14.04 6.95 15.86
N MET A 502 15.36 6.71 15.82
CA MET A 502 16.30 7.16 16.85
C MET A 502 16.35 8.70 17.01
N LEU A 503 15.86 9.44 16.01
CA LEU A 503 15.76 10.90 16.05
C LEU A 503 14.44 11.41 16.68
N GLN A 504 13.45 10.53 16.89
CA GLN A 504 12.16 10.94 17.44
C GLN A 504 12.33 11.52 18.84
N GLY A 505 11.77 12.71 19.06
CA GLY A 505 11.88 13.44 20.32
C GLY A 505 13.20 14.19 20.52
N ALA A 506 14.13 14.16 19.56
CA ALA A 506 15.34 14.99 19.62
C ALA A 506 14.98 16.49 19.61
N PRO A 507 15.53 17.32 20.52
CA PRO A 507 15.20 18.75 20.58
C PRO A 507 15.58 19.48 19.29
N VAL A 508 14.65 20.23 18.71
CA VAL A 508 14.92 21.13 17.57
C VAL A 508 15.66 22.37 18.09
N VAL A 509 16.79 22.68 17.48
CA VAL A 509 17.66 23.82 17.83
C VAL A 509 17.74 24.88 16.72
N TYR A 510 17.31 24.53 15.51
CA TYR A 510 17.19 25.44 14.37
C TYR A 510 15.99 25.01 13.51
N GLU A 511 15.19 25.98 13.07
CA GLU A 511 14.06 25.77 12.17
C GLU A 511 13.94 26.95 11.21
N THR A 512 13.83 26.65 9.91
CA THR A 512 13.49 27.62 8.88
C THR A 512 12.39 27.08 7.97
N GLN A 513 11.60 27.96 7.36
CA GLN A 513 10.67 27.61 6.28
C GLN A 513 11.33 27.69 4.90
N GLU A 514 12.62 28.02 4.83
CA GLU A 514 13.39 27.98 3.59
C GLU A 514 13.63 26.52 3.16
N GLU A 515 13.30 26.24 1.89
CA GLU A 515 13.60 24.96 1.25
C GLU A 515 15.11 24.82 1.08
N ILE A 516 15.65 23.62 1.30
CA ILE A 516 17.09 23.34 1.14
C ILE A 516 17.56 23.73 -0.27
N ARG A 517 16.72 23.52 -1.29
CA ARG A 517 16.97 23.96 -2.67
C ARG A 517 17.29 25.45 -2.80
N ASP A 518 16.53 26.30 -2.12
CA ASP A 518 16.74 27.75 -2.18
C ASP A 518 18.06 28.15 -1.52
N LEU A 519 18.45 27.45 -0.45
CA LEU A 519 19.76 27.62 0.19
C LEU A 519 20.91 27.25 -0.75
N LEU A 520 20.77 26.15 -1.50
CA LEU A 520 21.75 25.76 -2.52
C LEU A 520 21.84 26.81 -3.64
N ILE A 521 20.70 27.28 -4.15
CA ILE A 521 20.64 28.35 -5.17
C ILE A 521 21.31 29.64 -4.67
N ALA A 522 21.07 30.00 -3.41
CA ALA A 522 21.67 31.17 -2.78
C ALA A 522 23.20 31.02 -2.67
N GLU A 523 23.71 29.85 -2.30
CA GLU A 523 25.16 29.61 -2.23
C GLU A 523 25.81 29.68 -3.62
N VAL A 524 25.22 29.07 -4.65
CA VAL A 524 25.76 29.18 -6.03
C VAL A 524 25.85 30.63 -6.48
N ARG A 525 24.78 31.39 -6.25
CA ARG A 525 24.74 32.82 -6.59
C ARG A 525 25.76 33.64 -5.80
N ALA A 526 25.92 33.36 -4.50
CA ALA A 526 26.83 34.09 -3.64
C ALA A 526 28.30 33.83 -4.00
N ARG A 527 28.64 32.60 -4.40
CA ARG A 527 29.99 32.23 -4.81
C ARG A 527 30.33 32.67 -6.23
N GLY A 528 29.36 32.64 -7.14
CA GLY A 528 29.54 32.88 -8.57
C GLY A 528 30.31 31.77 -9.28
N VAL A 529 31.48 31.37 -8.78
CA VAL A 529 32.26 30.21 -9.24
C VAL A 529 32.36 29.19 -8.12
N LEU A 530 31.73 28.03 -8.31
CA LEU A 530 31.88 26.89 -7.40
C LEU A 530 33.19 26.15 -7.68
N ARG A 531 33.92 25.80 -6.64
CA ARG A 531 35.12 24.95 -6.70
C ARG A 531 34.95 23.77 -5.76
N ALA A 532 35.26 22.57 -6.24
CA ALA A 532 35.13 21.35 -5.43
C ALA A 532 35.95 21.46 -4.14
N ALA A 533 37.14 22.07 -4.19
CA ALA A 533 38.02 22.29 -3.04
C ALA A 533 37.42 23.17 -1.92
N ASP A 534 36.34 23.92 -2.20
CA ASP A 534 35.68 24.75 -1.18
C ASP A 534 34.70 23.95 -0.31
N TYR A 535 34.34 22.74 -0.72
CA TYR A 535 33.31 21.91 -0.06
C TYR A 535 33.79 20.48 0.21
N HIS A 536 34.49 19.89 -0.76
CA HIS A 536 34.80 18.47 -0.76
C HIS A 536 35.84 18.10 0.30
N THR A 537 35.45 17.23 1.23
CA THR A 537 36.34 16.65 2.23
C THR A 537 36.00 15.19 2.38
N VAL A 538 36.94 14.29 2.09
CA VAL A 538 36.72 12.85 2.27
C VAL A 538 36.67 12.54 3.77
N ASN A 539 35.46 12.54 4.34
CA ASN A 539 35.23 12.31 5.77
C ASN A 539 34.66 10.91 6.05
N TRP A 540 34.28 10.16 5.01
CA TRP A 540 33.83 8.79 5.19
C TRP A 540 34.38 7.82 4.14
N ARG A 541 34.45 6.55 4.53
CA ARG A 541 34.84 5.46 3.61
C ARG A 541 34.23 4.13 4.00
N LEU A 542 34.09 3.27 3.00
CA LEU A 542 33.78 1.85 3.19
C LEU A 542 35.06 1.04 3.44
N ALA A 543 34.97 0.06 4.33
CA ALA A 543 36.00 -0.95 4.56
C ALA A 543 35.41 -2.37 4.38
N PRO A 544 36.22 -3.38 4.03
CA PRO A 544 37.66 -3.32 3.76
C PRO A 544 38.03 -2.58 2.47
N GLU A 545 39.31 -2.31 2.24
CA GLU A 545 39.79 -1.61 1.04
C GLU A 545 39.35 -2.33 -0.26
N GLY A 546 39.02 -1.56 -1.31
CA GLY A 546 38.49 -2.07 -2.58
C GLY A 546 37.00 -2.43 -2.59
N ILE A 547 36.32 -2.37 -1.43
CA ILE A 547 34.90 -2.74 -1.34
C ILE A 547 33.97 -1.72 -2.01
N ALA A 548 34.38 -0.45 -2.08
CA ALA A 548 33.62 0.62 -2.71
C ALA A 548 33.38 0.36 -4.21
N ASP A 549 34.38 -0.15 -4.94
CA ASP A 549 34.23 -0.49 -6.37
C ASP A 549 33.24 -1.63 -6.58
N ALA A 550 33.26 -2.62 -5.69
CA ALA A 550 32.30 -3.72 -5.71
C ALA A 550 30.87 -3.22 -5.41
N ALA A 551 30.74 -2.31 -4.44
CA ALA A 551 29.46 -1.68 -4.11
C ALA A 551 28.97 -0.82 -5.28
N GLN A 552 29.86 -0.11 -5.97
CA GLN A 552 29.50 0.72 -7.11
C GLN A 552 29.00 -0.11 -8.29
N ARG A 553 29.66 -1.24 -8.60
CA ARG A 553 29.18 -2.18 -9.62
C ARG A 553 27.81 -2.74 -9.27
N ALA A 554 27.60 -3.10 -8.00
CA ALA A 554 26.31 -3.58 -7.51
C ALA A 554 25.22 -2.50 -7.64
N MET A 555 25.51 -1.27 -7.22
CA MET A 555 24.61 -0.11 -7.33
C MET A 555 24.21 0.17 -8.78
N ARG A 556 25.17 0.22 -9.71
CA ARG A 556 24.88 0.46 -11.15
C ARG A 556 24.07 -0.66 -11.80
N ALA A 557 24.10 -1.87 -11.24
CA ALA A 557 23.30 -3.00 -11.71
C ALA A 557 21.85 -2.96 -11.20
N LEU A 558 21.52 -2.07 -10.25
CA LEU A 558 20.16 -1.97 -9.71
C LEU A 558 19.20 -1.25 -10.69
N PRO A 559 17.99 -1.80 -10.92
CA PRO A 559 17.01 -1.19 -11.83
C PRO A 559 16.51 0.18 -11.37
N PHE A 560 16.43 0.40 -10.05
CA PHE A 560 15.92 1.64 -9.45
C PHE A 560 16.90 2.81 -9.52
N ASP A 561 18.21 2.52 -9.65
CA ASP A 561 19.27 3.52 -9.75
C ASP A 561 19.61 3.91 -11.20
N ARG A 562 18.86 3.36 -12.18
CA ARG A 562 18.83 3.83 -13.57
C ARG A 562 17.79 4.94 -13.75
N THR A 563 18.05 6.13 -13.21
CA THR A 563 17.32 7.36 -13.62
C THR A 563 17.91 7.95 -14.90
N THR A 564 17.95 7.19 -15.99
CA THR A 564 18.17 7.82 -17.30
C THR A 564 16.95 8.66 -17.64
N ALA A 565 17.10 9.98 -17.67
CA ALA A 565 16.38 10.80 -18.64
C ALA A 565 16.41 10.05 -19.98
N PRO A 566 15.29 9.92 -20.69
CA PRO A 566 15.20 8.99 -21.81
C PRO A 566 16.23 9.39 -22.87
N ALA A 567 17.29 8.59 -23.03
CA ALA A 567 17.75 8.31 -24.37
C ALA A 567 16.51 7.81 -25.10
N ARG A 568 16.05 8.60 -26.06
CA ARG A 568 14.81 8.39 -26.83
C ARG A 568 14.63 6.88 -27.06
N PRO A 569 13.63 6.23 -26.42
CA PRO A 569 13.37 4.84 -26.76
C PRO A 569 13.04 4.83 -28.24
N ALA A 570 13.76 4.01 -29.00
CA ALA A 570 13.15 3.46 -30.20
C ALA A 570 11.78 2.93 -29.78
N ALA A 571 10.75 3.22 -30.59
CA ALA A 571 9.39 2.79 -30.33
C ALA A 571 9.41 1.33 -29.83
N PRO A 572 8.58 0.95 -28.83
CA PRO A 572 8.39 -0.45 -28.52
C PRO A 572 8.03 -1.14 -29.83
N GLY A 573 8.84 -2.09 -30.27
CA GLY A 573 8.54 -2.89 -31.44
C GLY A 573 7.22 -3.60 -31.19
N GLY A 574 6.14 -3.03 -31.68
CA GLY A 574 4.86 -3.71 -31.72
C GLY A 574 5.00 -4.95 -32.57
N ALA A 575 4.61 -6.11 -32.04
CA ALA A 575 4.32 -7.34 -32.78
C ALA A 575 5.33 -7.76 -33.89
N GLY A 576 6.59 -7.32 -33.82
CA GLY A 576 7.55 -7.47 -34.93
C GLY A 576 7.89 -8.93 -35.22
N HIS A 577 7.71 -9.82 -34.25
CA HIS A 577 7.90 -11.27 -34.40
C HIS A 577 6.67 -12.02 -34.88
N LEU A 578 5.46 -11.43 -34.76
CA LEU A 578 4.22 -12.03 -35.25
C LEU A 578 4.12 -11.79 -36.76
N GLY A 579 4.92 -12.55 -37.52
CA GLY A 579 4.95 -12.51 -38.99
C GLY A 579 3.65 -13.03 -39.63
N SER A 580 3.66 -13.18 -40.96
CA SER A 580 2.53 -13.72 -41.74
C SER A 580 2.26 -15.19 -41.41
N GLY A 581 1.44 -15.46 -40.39
CA GLY A 581 1.08 -16.80 -39.92
C GLY A 581 -0.07 -16.76 -38.90
N ARG A 582 -0.60 -17.93 -38.53
CA ARG A 582 -1.59 -18.09 -37.45
C ARG A 582 -0.89 -18.33 -36.11
N TRP A 583 -1.29 -17.60 -35.07
CA TRP A 583 -0.65 -17.62 -33.76
C TRP A 583 -1.66 -17.85 -32.63
N LEU A 584 -1.23 -18.58 -31.60
CA LEU A 584 -1.91 -18.70 -30.32
C LEU A 584 -1.05 -18.04 -29.22
N ARG A 585 -1.55 -16.98 -28.60
CA ARG A 585 -0.93 -16.35 -27.43
C ARG A 585 -1.49 -16.94 -26.14
N VAL A 586 -0.63 -17.62 -25.37
CA VAL A 586 -0.93 -18.10 -24.03
C VAL A 586 -0.47 -17.06 -23.02
N LEU A 587 -1.40 -16.56 -22.23
CA LEU A 587 -1.14 -15.70 -21.08
C LEU A 587 -1.18 -16.58 -19.83
N GLY A 588 -0.08 -16.67 -19.11
CA GLY A 588 0.07 -17.48 -17.89
C GLY A 588 0.15 -16.63 -16.63
N THR A 589 -0.58 -17.03 -15.60
CA THR A 589 -0.44 -16.55 -14.21
C THR A 589 -0.28 -17.73 -13.27
N ASN A 590 0.09 -17.48 -12.01
CA ASN A 590 0.20 -18.49 -10.95
C ASN A 590 0.31 -17.79 -9.59
N ASP A 591 0.07 -18.54 -8.51
CA ASP A 591 0.35 -18.14 -7.12
C ASP A 591 -0.24 -16.76 -6.79
N PHE A 592 -1.49 -16.52 -7.21
CA PHE A 592 -2.13 -15.22 -7.03
C PHE A 592 -2.36 -14.90 -5.55
N HIS A 593 -2.51 -15.92 -4.70
CA HIS A 593 -2.60 -15.79 -3.24
C HIS A 593 -3.59 -14.74 -2.74
N GLY A 594 -4.71 -14.59 -3.45
CA GLY A 594 -5.72 -13.60 -3.09
C GLY A 594 -5.24 -12.15 -3.16
N ALA A 595 -4.18 -11.84 -3.92
CA ALA A 595 -3.60 -10.50 -4.05
C ALA A 595 -4.51 -9.54 -4.85
N LEU A 596 -5.70 -9.26 -4.33
CA LEU A 596 -6.66 -8.33 -4.91
C LEU A 596 -6.09 -6.90 -4.93
N GLU A 597 -5.51 -6.46 -3.82
CA GLU A 597 -4.79 -5.19 -3.73
C GLU A 597 -3.30 -5.37 -4.10
N PRO A 598 -2.66 -4.35 -4.70
CA PRO A 598 -1.22 -4.36 -4.88
C PRO A 598 -0.47 -4.50 -3.57
N GLN A 599 0.73 -5.08 -3.60
CA GLN A 599 1.53 -5.30 -2.40
C GLN A 599 3.00 -4.95 -2.64
N ASP A 600 3.66 -4.42 -1.62
CA ASP A 600 5.10 -4.27 -1.61
C ASP A 600 5.76 -5.61 -1.25
N LEU A 601 5.94 -6.45 -2.26
CA LEU A 601 6.37 -7.85 -2.10
C LEU A 601 7.79 -8.02 -1.59
N ALA A 602 8.60 -6.96 -1.60
CA ALA A 602 10.00 -7.00 -1.16
C ALA A 602 10.34 -5.85 -0.18
N ALA A 603 9.33 -5.17 0.36
CA ALA A 603 9.48 -4.02 1.27
C ALA A 603 10.37 -2.89 0.68
N GLU A 604 10.36 -2.74 -0.64
CA GLU A 604 11.23 -1.84 -1.40
C GLU A 604 10.57 -0.48 -1.66
N GLY A 605 9.32 -0.28 -1.24
CA GLY A 605 8.56 0.96 -1.42
C GLY A 605 7.84 1.09 -2.76
N PHE A 606 7.80 0.04 -3.58
CA PHE A 606 7.04 0.00 -4.84
C PHE A 606 6.04 -1.14 -4.80
N MET A 607 4.80 -0.82 -5.17
CA MET A 607 3.74 -1.80 -5.20
C MET A 607 3.92 -2.73 -6.42
N ARG A 608 3.60 -4.01 -6.26
CA ARG A 608 3.61 -5.00 -7.34
C ARG A 608 2.28 -5.75 -7.36
N GLY A 609 1.89 -6.19 -8.56
CA GLY A 609 0.69 -7.00 -8.75
C GLY A 609 -0.60 -6.30 -8.35
N GLY A 610 -1.55 -7.05 -7.78
CA GLY A 610 -2.91 -6.58 -7.57
C GLY A 610 -3.81 -6.89 -8.76
N ALA A 611 -5.07 -7.25 -8.51
CA ALA A 611 -6.03 -7.67 -9.53
C ALA A 611 -6.20 -6.61 -10.65
N ALA A 612 -6.31 -5.34 -10.29
CA ALA A 612 -6.53 -4.27 -11.26
C ALA A 612 -5.32 -4.05 -12.20
N ALA A 613 -4.09 -4.16 -11.68
CA ALA A 613 -2.88 -4.02 -12.50
C ALA A 613 -2.65 -5.28 -13.35
N LEU A 614 -2.90 -6.47 -12.78
CA LEU A 614 -2.84 -7.74 -13.50
C LEU A 614 -3.79 -7.76 -14.69
N VAL A 615 -5.05 -7.38 -14.48
CA VAL A 615 -6.06 -7.31 -15.54
C VAL A 615 -5.68 -6.32 -16.63
N ALA A 616 -5.11 -5.16 -16.26
CA ALA A 616 -4.63 -4.21 -17.25
C ALA A 616 -3.48 -4.79 -18.11
N ALA A 617 -2.53 -5.49 -17.49
CA ALA A 617 -1.45 -6.15 -18.19
C ALA A 617 -1.95 -7.27 -19.11
N LEU A 618 -2.90 -8.10 -18.65
CA LEU A 618 -3.55 -9.14 -19.46
C LEU A 618 -4.26 -8.52 -20.66
N ARG A 619 -5.02 -7.43 -20.47
CA ARG A 619 -5.70 -6.73 -21.58
C ARG A 619 -4.72 -6.14 -22.58
N GLN A 620 -3.63 -5.55 -22.12
CA GLN A 620 -2.58 -5.04 -22.99
C GLN A 620 -1.96 -6.18 -23.83
N ALA A 621 -1.60 -7.29 -23.18
CA ALA A 621 -1.02 -8.44 -23.88
C ALA A 621 -2.01 -9.09 -24.86
N ARG A 622 -3.31 -9.09 -24.56
CA ARG A 622 -4.36 -9.51 -25.52
C ARG A 622 -4.46 -8.55 -26.71
N ALA A 623 -4.40 -7.23 -26.48
CA ALA A 623 -4.52 -6.23 -27.54
C ALA A 623 -3.35 -6.27 -28.55
N GLU A 624 -2.19 -6.75 -28.12
CA GLU A 624 -1.03 -7.01 -28.99
C GLU A 624 -1.22 -8.23 -29.92
N CYS A 625 -2.24 -9.06 -29.66
CA CYS A 625 -2.56 -10.28 -30.41
C CYS A 625 -3.92 -10.11 -31.12
N VAL A 626 -3.89 -9.67 -32.38
CA VAL A 626 -5.09 -9.25 -33.13
C VAL A 626 -5.59 -10.37 -34.05
N ALA A 627 -6.88 -10.69 -33.94
CA ALA A 627 -7.57 -11.64 -34.81
C ALA A 627 -7.69 -11.12 -36.27
N PRO A 628 -7.68 -11.99 -37.29
CA PRO A 628 -7.66 -13.45 -37.21
C PRO A 628 -6.26 -14.07 -37.16
N ALA A 629 -5.20 -13.26 -37.26
CA ALA A 629 -3.82 -13.74 -37.30
C ALA A 629 -3.34 -14.28 -35.94
N CYS A 630 -3.86 -13.73 -34.84
CA CYS A 630 -3.52 -14.15 -33.49
C CYS A 630 -4.77 -14.25 -32.62
N THR A 631 -4.88 -15.34 -31.88
CA THR A 631 -5.93 -15.57 -30.87
C THR A 631 -5.26 -15.80 -29.51
N SER A 632 -5.86 -15.30 -28.42
CA SER A 632 -5.25 -15.39 -27.09
C SER A 632 -6.11 -16.16 -26.09
N ILE A 633 -5.46 -16.81 -25.14
CA ILE A 633 -6.07 -17.55 -24.03
C ILE A 633 -5.34 -17.21 -22.72
N TRP A 634 -6.08 -17.08 -21.62
CA TRP A 634 -5.49 -16.92 -20.28
C TRP A 634 -5.69 -18.19 -19.47
N VAL A 635 -4.62 -18.70 -18.87
CA VAL A 635 -4.60 -19.89 -18.00
C VAL A 635 -3.74 -19.63 -16.76
N ASP A 636 -3.92 -20.45 -15.72
CA ASP A 636 -3.32 -20.23 -14.40
C ASP A 636 -2.67 -21.49 -13.77
N GLY A 637 -1.54 -21.33 -13.07
CA GLY A 637 -0.76 -22.39 -12.44
C GLY A 637 -1.20 -22.80 -11.02
N GLY A 638 -2.34 -22.34 -10.52
CA GLY A 638 -2.88 -22.71 -9.20
C GLY A 638 -2.44 -21.79 -8.05
N ASP A 639 -2.90 -22.08 -6.84
CA ASP A 639 -2.74 -21.26 -5.62
C ASP A 639 -3.34 -19.86 -5.76
N GLN A 640 -4.62 -19.84 -6.07
CA GLN A 640 -5.33 -18.62 -6.42
C GLN A 640 -5.79 -17.85 -5.19
N TRP A 641 -6.23 -18.57 -4.15
CA TRP A 641 -7.16 -18.01 -3.18
C TRP A 641 -6.56 -17.56 -1.86
N GLN A 642 -5.81 -18.42 -1.16
CA GLN A 642 -5.36 -18.10 0.19
C GLN A 642 -4.18 -17.13 0.17
N GLY A 643 -4.20 -16.08 1.01
CA GLY A 643 -2.99 -15.29 1.27
C GLY A 643 -3.18 -13.84 1.71
N THR A 644 -4.34 -13.20 1.47
CA THR A 644 -4.64 -11.84 1.96
C THR A 644 -5.94 -11.81 2.76
N PRO A 645 -6.11 -10.86 3.70
CA PRO A 645 -7.37 -10.72 4.44
C PRO A 645 -8.61 -10.55 3.52
N ALA A 646 -8.45 -9.80 2.43
CA ALA A 646 -9.52 -9.57 1.45
C ALA A 646 -10.01 -10.87 0.81
N SER A 647 -9.12 -11.81 0.53
CA SER A 647 -9.48 -13.11 -0.02
C SER A 647 -9.93 -14.08 1.07
N ASN A 648 -9.20 -14.17 2.18
CA ASN A 648 -9.46 -15.12 3.28
C ASN A 648 -10.85 -14.92 3.88
N PHE A 649 -11.30 -13.67 4.10
CA PHE A 649 -12.65 -13.42 4.63
C PHE A 649 -13.78 -13.87 3.70
N SER A 650 -13.49 -14.07 2.42
CA SER A 650 -14.46 -14.56 1.43
C SER A 650 -14.18 -16.02 1.02
N PHE A 651 -13.20 -16.67 1.65
CA PHE A 651 -12.75 -18.03 1.30
C PHE A 651 -12.46 -18.16 -0.21
N GLY A 652 -11.78 -17.17 -0.79
CA GLY A 652 -11.40 -17.14 -2.20
C GLY A 652 -12.47 -16.66 -3.19
N ARG A 653 -13.72 -16.46 -2.74
CA ARG A 653 -14.85 -16.13 -3.63
C ARG A 653 -14.59 -14.88 -4.49
N HIS A 654 -14.02 -13.84 -3.92
CA HIS A 654 -13.75 -12.62 -4.68
C HIS A 654 -12.68 -12.80 -5.75
N VAL A 655 -11.71 -13.68 -5.54
CA VAL A 655 -10.72 -14.04 -6.57
C VAL A 655 -11.40 -14.75 -7.74
N VAL A 656 -12.27 -15.72 -7.45
CA VAL A 656 -13.08 -16.40 -8.48
C VAL A 656 -13.92 -15.40 -9.27
N GLU A 657 -14.48 -14.39 -8.60
CA GLU A 657 -15.23 -13.32 -9.26
C GLU A 657 -14.36 -12.48 -10.22
N VAL A 658 -13.16 -12.06 -9.81
CA VAL A 658 -12.20 -11.38 -10.70
C VAL A 658 -11.89 -12.26 -11.91
N PHE A 659 -11.55 -13.53 -11.70
CA PHE A 659 -11.11 -14.43 -12.76
C PHE A 659 -12.24 -14.73 -13.76
N ASN A 660 -13.47 -14.88 -13.27
CA ASN A 660 -14.67 -15.01 -14.10
C ASN A 660 -14.93 -13.77 -14.96
N ARG A 661 -14.70 -12.57 -14.43
CA ARG A 661 -14.96 -11.30 -15.15
C ARG A 661 -14.01 -11.09 -16.33
N HIS A 662 -12.82 -11.68 -16.30
CA HIS A 662 -11.78 -11.50 -17.34
C HIS A 662 -11.48 -12.78 -18.13
N ASN A 663 -12.37 -13.76 -18.02
CA ASN A 663 -12.37 -15.00 -18.81
C ASN A 663 -11.06 -15.78 -18.66
N LEU A 664 -10.68 -16.12 -17.43
CA LEU A 664 -9.75 -17.22 -17.22
C LEU A 664 -10.33 -18.48 -17.87
N ALA A 665 -9.50 -19.28 -18.51
CA ALA A 665 -9.97 -20.42 -19.30
C ALA A 665 -9.83 -21.75 -18.56
N ALA A 666 -8.71 -21.92 -17.85
CA ALA A 666 -8.45 -23.07 -16.99
C ALA A 666 -7.32 -22.75 -15.99
N ALA A 667 -7.27 -23.52 -14.91
CA ALA A 667 -6.23 -23.44 -13.89
C ALA A 667 -5.76 -24.82 -13.42
N ALA A 668 -4.55 -24.93 -12.89
CA ALA A 668 -4.13 -26.09 -12.12
C ALA A 668 -4.71 -26.05 -10.70
N LEU A 669 -4.87 -27.22 -10.06
CA LEU A 669 -5.16 -27.29 -8.63
C LEU A 669 -3.88 -27.08 -7.82
N GLY A 670 -3.85 -26.05 -6.99
CA GLY A 670 -2.75 -25.80 -6.05
C GLY A 670 -3.00 -26.33 -4.65
N ASN A 671 -1.96 -26.34 -3.81
CA ASN A 671 -2.09 -26.77 -2.41
C ASN A 671 -2.90 -25.77 -1.57
N HIS A 672 -2.74 -24.47 -1.79
CA HIS A 672 -3.46 -23.42 -1.05
C HIS A 672 -4.92 -23.26 -1.50
N ASP A 673 -5.30 -23.84 -2.63
CA ASP A 673 -6.72 -23.94 -3.03
C ASP A 673 -7.51 -24.91 -2.11
N LEU A 674 -6.81 -25.75 -1.33
CA LEU A 674 -7.38 -26.72 -0.40
C LEU A 674 -7.38 -26.28 1.07
N ASP A 675 -6.84 -25.10 1.42
CA ASP A 675 -6.62 -24.68 2.82
C ASP A 675 -7.89 -24.66 3.68
N TRP A 676 -9.05 -24.45 3.06
CA TRP A 676 -10.35 -24.44 3.75
C TRP A 676 -11.15 -25.75 3.58
N GLY A 677 -10.51 -26.82 3.10
CA GLY A 677 -11.08 -28.14 2.91
C GLY A 677 -11.72 -28.37 1.52
N GLN A 678 -11.99 -29.65 1.21
CA GLN A 678 -12.57 -30.06 -0.08
C GLN A 678 -13.94 -29.41 -0.35
N ASP A 679 -14.75 -29.17 0.68
CA ASP A 679 -16.07 -28.54 0.51
C ASP A 679 -15.96 -27.10 -0.01
N THR A 680 -14.99 -26.34 0.51
CA THR A 680 -14.73 -24.97 0.06
C THR A 680 -14.17 -24.97 -1.36
N LEU A 681 -13.22 -25.85 -1.67
CA LEU A 681 -12.70 -26.05 -3.02
C LEU A 681 -13.85 -26.35 -4.00
N ARG A 682 -14.73 -27.30 -3.68
CA ARG A 682 -15.89 -27.67 -4.50
C ARG A 682 -16.90 -26.52 -4.62
N ALA A 683 -17.05 -25.67 -3.61
CA ALA A 683 -17.89 -24.48 -3.71
C ALA A 683 -17.30 -23.47 -4.70
N ARG A 684 -16.00 -23.18 -4.61
CA ARG A 684 -15.32 -22.27 -5.54
C ARG A 684 -15.28 -22.82 -6.97
N MET A 685 -15.06 -24.12 -7.16
CA MET A 685 -15.13 -24.77 -8.48
C MET A 685 -16.50 -24.63 -9.14
N ARG A 686 -17.60 -24.65 -8.37
CA ARG A 686 -18.96 -24.42 -8.92
C ARG A 686 -19.23 -22.96 -9.26
N GLU A 687 -18.56 -22.02 -8.58
CA GLU A 687 -18.65 -20.59 -8.87
C GLU A 687 -17.77 -20.18 -10.06
N ALA A 688 -16.69 -20.91 -10.31
CA ALA A 688 -15.77 -20.69 -11.42
C ALA A 688 -16.43 -21.01 -12.77
N ARG A 689 -16.23 -20.13 -13.75
CA ARG A 689 -16.60 -20.32 -15.17
C ARG A 689 -15.47 -20.98 -15.98
N TYR A 690 -14.43 -21.43 -15.28
CA TYR A 690 -13.24 -22.07 -15.80
C TYR A 690 -13.00 -23.39 -15.04
N ALA A 691 -12.30 -24.32 -15.68
CA ALA A 691 -11.97 -25.59 -15.05
C ALA A 691 -10.73 -25.46 -14.15
N ILE A 692 -10.76 -26.08 -12.97
CA ILE A 692 -9.60 -26.28 -12.10
C ILE A 692 -9.19 -27.75 -12.23
N LEU A 693 -7.97 -27.99 -12.69
CA LEU A 693 -7.56 -29.24 -13.31
C LEU A 693 -6.43 -29.93 -12.53
N ALA A 694 -6.51 -31.26 -12.40
CA ALA A 694 -5.39 -32.08 -11.92
C ALA A 694 -5.49 -33.53 -12.39
N ALA A 695 -4.76 -33.87 -13.46
CA ALA A 695 -4.77 -35.21 -14.05
C ALA A 695 -4.08 -36.29 -13.21
N ASN A 696 -3.27 -35.89 -12.23
CA ASN A 696 -2.48 -36.78 -11.39
C ASN A 696 -2.96 -36.84 -9.93
N VAL A 697 -4.15 -36.32 -9.64
CA VAL A 697 -4.82 -36.49 -8.34
C VAL A 697 -5.86 -37.61 -8.50
N LEU A 698 -5.62 -38.71 -7.82
CA LEU A 698 -6.42 -39.93 -7.91
C LEU A 698 -7.13 -40.20 -6.58
N ASP A 699 -8.19 -40.99 -6.62
CA ASP A 699 -8.84 -41.52 -5.43
C ASP A 699 -7.98 -42.60 -4.75
N SER A 700 -8.41 -43.07 -3.58
CA SER A 700 -7.73 -44.13 -2.83
C SER A 700 -7.66 -45.49 -3.56
N LEU A 701 -8.40 -45.66 -4.65
CA LEU A 701 -8.38 -46.87 -5.50
C LEU A 701 -7.53 -46.66 -6.78
N GLY A 702 -6.87 -45.51 -6.92
CA GLY A 702 -6.05 -45.18 -8.08
C GLY A 702 -6.85 -44.78 -9.33
N ARG A 703 -8.09 -44.32 -9.16
CA ARG A 703 -8.96 -43.84 -10.24
C ARG A 703 -9.02 -42.32 -10.25
N ASP A 704 -9.48 -41.73 -11.35
CA ASP A 704 -9.72 -40.28 -11.43
C ASP A 704 -10.71 -39.85 -10.32
N VAL A 705 -10.50 -38.68 -9.72
CA VAL A 705 -11.45 -38.11 -8.76
C VAL A 705 -12.60 -37.47 -9.53
N ASP A 706 -13.81 -38.03 -9.44
CA ASP A 706 -14.98 -37.67 -10.27
C ASP A 706 -15.29 -36.16 -10.37
N TRP A 707 -14.99 -35.39 -9.32
CA TRP A 707 -15.29 -33.95 -9.25
C TRP A 707 -14.08 -33.05 -9.55
N ILE A 708 -12.90 -33.61 -9.78
CA ILE A 708 -11.70 -32.90 -10.23
C ILE A 708 -11.47 -33.24 -11.71
N PRO A 709 -11.78 -32.33 -12.64
CA PRO A 709 -11.51 -32.58 -14.05
C PRO A 709 -10.00 -32.70 -14.31
N ASN A 710 -9.59 -33.62 -15.19
CA ASN A 710 -8.18 -33.80 -15.55
C ASN A 710 -7.73 -32.80 -16.64
N ASP A 711 -8.65 -32.50 -17.56
CA ASP A 711 -8.41 -31.69 -18.75
C ASP A 711 -9.69 -30.99 -19.22
N THR A 712 -9.55 -30.06 -20.18
CA THR A 712 -10.66 -29.43 -20.90
C THR A 712 -10.26 -29.12 -22.35
N LEU A 713 -11.24 -29.04 -23.25
CA LEU A 713 -11.06 -28.64 -24.64
C LEU A 713 -11.84 -27.34 -24.90
N ILE A 714 -11.13 -26.30 -25.33
CA ILE A 714 -11.64 -24.95 -25.46
C ILE A 714 -11.64 -24.54 -26.93
N ASP A 715 -12.81 -24.21 -27.47
CA ASP A 715 -12.97 -23.71 -28.82
C ASP A 715 -12.94 -22.17 -28.81
N LEU A 716 -11.87 -21.59 -29.37
CA LEU A 716 -11.71 -20.14 -29.50
C LEU A 716 -12.20 -19.63 -30.88
N GLY A 717 -12.92 -20.46 -31.62
CA GLY A 717 -13.45 -20.18 -32.97
C GLY A 717 -12.42 -20.38 -34.07
N THR A 718 -11.22 -19.82 -33.92
CA THR A 718 -10.13 -19.96 -34.91
C THR A 718 -9.18 -21.11 -34.61
N VAL A 719 -9.16 -21.58 -33.36
CA VAL A 719 -8.27 -22.63 -32.87
C VAL A 719 -8.93 -23.40 -31.73
N LYS A 720 -8.81 -24.73 -31.73
CA LYS A 720 -9.18 -25.58 -30.59
C LYS A 720 -7.97 -25.87 -29.71
N VAL A 721 -8.06 -25.50 -28.43
CA VAL A 721 -6.97 -25.61 -27.47
C VAL A 721 -7.34 -26.61 -26.39
N GLY A 722 -6.55 -27.67 -26.23
CA GLY A 722 -6.63 -28.55 -25.08
C GLY A 722 -5.84 -27.99 -23.91
N VAL A 723 -6.37 -28.09 -22.70
CA VAL A 723 -5.65 -27.75 -21.47
C VAL A 723 -5.68 -28.94 -20.52
N VAL A 724 -4.53 -29.35 -20.01
CA VAL A 724 -4.38 -30.42 -19.01
C VAL A 724 -3.78 -29.84 -17.74
N GLY A 725 -4.23 -30.31 -16.58
CA GLY A 725 -3.73 -29.88 -15.27
C GLY A 725 -2.82 -30.91 -14.60
N ALA A 726 -1.88 -30.47 -13.76
CA ALA A 726 -1.13 -31.32 -12.85
C ALA A 726 -0.77 -30.59 -11.56
N THR A 727 -0.57 -31.34 -10.48
CA THR A 727 -0.19 -30.82 -9.15
C THR A 727 1.04 -31.57 -8.64
N SER A 728 1.91 -30.91 -7.87
CA SER A 728 3.08 -31.57 -7.28
C SER A 728 2.67 -32.74 -6.35
N VAL A 729 3.48 -33.80 -6.34
CA VAL A 729 3.33 -34.90 -5.37
C VAL A 729 3.58 -34.44 -3.93
N GLU A 730 4.26 -33.31 -3.76
CA GLU A 730 4.44 -32.65 -2.46
C GLU A 730 3.12 -32.19 -1.84
N LEU A 731 2.01 -32.14 -2.60
CA LEU A 731 0.67 -31.90 -2.05
C LEU A 731 0.38 -32.76 -0.82
N MET A 732 0.81 -34.03 -0.84
CA MET A 732 0.61 -34.98 0.26
C MET A 732 1.36 -34.60 1.55
N ARG A 733 2.34 -33.69 1.46
CA ARG A 733 3.14 -33.18 2.58
C ARG A 733 2.83 -31.72 2.91
N THR A 734 2.48 -30.92 1.91
CA THR A 734 2.19 -29.49 2.08
C THR A 734 0.77 -29.23 2.56
N GLN A 735 -0.11 -30.25 2.50
CA GLN A 735 -1.49 -30.11 2.92
C GLN A 735 -1.89 -31.15 3.98
N ARG A 736 -2.91 -30.81 4.79
CA ARG A 736 -3.31 -31.63 5.93
C ARG A 736 -3.89 -32.98 5.47
N PRO A 737 -3.50 -34.12 6.07
CA PRO A 737 -4.03 -35.43 5.69
C PRO A 737 -5.56 -35.54 5.75
N SER A 738 -6.19 -34.85 6.70
CA SER A 738 -7.65 -34.81 6.84
C SER A 738 -8.34 -34.08 5.67
N ILE A 739 -7.68 -33.09 5.08
CA ILE A 739 -8.19 -32.37 3.89
C ILE A 739 -8.02 -33.23 2.64
N LEU A 740 -6.99 -34.07 2.59
CA LEU A 740 -6.70 -34.96 1.46
C LEU A 740 -7.39 -36.32 1.57
N GLN A 741 -8.30 -36.51 2.53
CA GLN A 741 -8.96 -37.80 2.75
C GLN A 741 -9.59 -38.32 1.45
N GLY A 742 -9.17 -39.53 1.05
CA GLY A 742 -9.65 -40.19 -0.17
C GLY A 742 -8.95 -39.77 -1.46
N MET A 743 -7.92 -38.90 -1.41
CA MET A 743 -7.14 -38.44 -2.55
C MET A 743 -5.65 -38.75 -2.39
N GLN A 744 -4.96 -38.93 -3.52
CA GLN A 744 -3.50 -39.08 -3.59
C GLN A 744 -2.97 -38.39 -4.85
N ALA A 745 -1.85 -37.67 -4.72
CA ALA A 745 -1.11 -37.15 -5.86
C ALA A 745 -0.03 -38.15 -6.30
N VAL A 746 -0.01 -38.51 -7.59
CA VAL A 746 0.97 -39.45 -8.18
C VAL A 746 1.91 -38.76 -9.18
N ASP A 747 2.95 -39.45 -9.65
CA ASP A 747 3.86 -38.91 -10.67
C ASP A 747 3.06 -38.42 -11.90
N PRO A 748 3.15 -37.14 -12.28
CA PRO A 748 2.32 -36.55 -13.33
C PRO A 748 2.68 -37.00 -14.75
N VAL A 749 3.87 -37.57 -15.01
CA VAL A 749 4.33 -37.85 -16.38
C VAL A 749 3.35 -38.75 -17.15
N GLY A 750 2.96 -39.88 -16.56
CA GLY A 750 2.07 -40.85 -17.20
C GLY A 750 0.65 -40.30 -17.44
N PRO A 751 -0.04 -39.81 -16.38
CA PRO A 751 -1.38 -39.25 -16.51
C PRO A 751 -1.45 -38.06 -17.47
N VAL A 752 -0.50 -37.11 -17.41
CA VAL A 752 -0.47 -35.95 -18.31
C VAL A 752 -0.32 -36.39 -19.76
N SER A 753 0.68 -37.23 -20.07
CA SER A 753 0.90 -37.74 -21.43
C SER A 753 -0.35 -38.44 -22.00
N ALA A 754 -1.08 -39.20 -21.17
CA ALA A 754 -2.32 -39.84 -21.59
C ALA A 754 -3.41 -38.83 -22.00
N ARG A 755 -3.56 -37.73 -21.24
CA ARG A 755 -4.53 -36.67 -21.53
C ARG A 755 -4.13 -35.83 -22.74
N VAL A 756 -2.83 -35.59 -22.94
CA VAL A 756 -2.32 -34.92 -24.15
C VAL A 756 -2.74 -35.69 -25.42
N ARG A 757 -2.50 -37.02 -25.46
CA ARG A 757 -2.94 -37.85 -26.60
C ARG A 757 -4.45 -37.80 -26.83
N ASP A 758 -5.21 -37.78 -25.74
CA ASP A 758 -6.66 -37.74 -25.82
C ASP A 758 -7.20 -36.40 -26.35
N LEU A 759 -6.67 -35.28 -25.87
CA LEU A 759 -7.02 -33.94 -26.35
C LEU A 759 -6.71 -33.79 -27.85
N ARG A 760 -5.56 -34.30 -28.31
CA ARG A 760 -5.20 -34.31 -29.74
C ARG A 760 -6.20 -35.12 -30.56
N ARG A 761 -6.62 -36.31 -30.09
CA ARG A 761 -7.67 -37.11 -30.75
C ARG A 761 -9.03 -36.40 -30.79
N ARG A 762 -9.35 -35.61 -29.75
CA ARG A 762 -10.55 -34.75 -29.71
C ARG A 762 -10.44 -33.48 -30.56
N GLY A 763 -9.33 -33.29 -31.28
CA GLY A 763 -9.15 -32.22 -32.26
C GLY A 763 -8.44 -30.97 -31.73
N ALA A 764 -7.70 -31.07 -30.62
CA ALA A 764 -6.87 -29.97 -30.14
C ALA A 764 -5.71 -29.67 -31.11
N GLU A 765 -5.70 -28.46 -31.67
CA GLU A 765 -4.62 -27.93 -32.51
C GLU A 765 -3.41 -27.47 -31.68
N ALA A 766 -3.64 -27.07 -30.42
CA ALA A 766 -2.60 -26.85 -29.42
C ALA A 766 -2.99 -27.48 -28.07
N VAL A 767 -2.02 -27.95 -27.28
CA VAL A 767 -2.21 -28.47 -25.92
C VAL A 767 -1.31 -27.72 -24.95
N ILE A 768 -1.93 -27.09 -23.95
CA ILE A 768 -1.27 -26.35 -22.87
C ILE A 768 -1.31 -27.19 -21.60
N LEU A 769 -0.18 -27.28 -20.91
CA LEU A 769 -0.12 -27.85 -19.57
C LEU A 769 -0.07 -26.72 -18.54
N VAL A 770 -1.06 -26.67 -17.65
CA VAL A 770 -1.00 -25.85 -16.43
C VAL A 770 -0.60 -26.74 -15.26
N THR A 771 0.39 -26.32 -14.48
CA THR A 771 0.85 -27.12 -13.34
C THR A 771 1.02 -26.29 -12.10
N HIS A 772 0.62 -26.85 -10.96
CA HIS A 772 1.08 -26.40 -9.66
C HIS A 772 2.33 -27.17 -9.24
N ILE A 773 3.37 -27.01 -10.07
CA ILE A 773 4.69 -27.64 -9.99
C ILE A 773 5.69 -26.56 -10.39
N GLY A 774 6.74 -26.37 -9.57
CA GLY A 774 7.61 -25.21 -9.66
C GLY A 774 8.82 -25.33 -10.57
N ALA A 775 9.24 -24.20 -11.14
CA ALA A 775 10.50 -23.99 -11.82
C ALA A 775 11.24 -22.77 -11.25
N SER A 776 12.54 -22.91 -11.04
CA SER A 776 13.41 -21.82 -10.61
C SER A 776 14.54 -21.63 -11.61
N CYS A 777 14.71 -20.41 -12.09
CA CYS A 777 15.86 -20.01 -12.92
C CYS A 777 16.88 -19.24 -12.10
N ASP A 778 18.16 -19.34 -12.50
CA ASP A 778 19.21 -18.50 -11.92
C ASP A 778 18.84 -17.01 -12.01
N ARG A 779 18.89 -16.31 -10.88
CA ARG A 779 18.38 -14.93 -10.77
C ARG A 779 19.24 -13.90 -11.52
N GLN A 780 20.49 -14.22 -11.86
CA GLN A 780 21.43 -13.30 -12.52
C GLN A 780 21.42 -13.46 -14.04
N THR A 781 21.46 -14.70 -14.53
CA THR A 781 21.62 -15.03 -15.95
C THR A 781 20.33 -15.47 -16.61
N ARG A 782 19.38 -16.01 -15.83
CA ARG A 782 18.13 -16.67 -16.28
C ARG A 782 18.32 -17.74 -17.37
N SER A 783 19.55 -18.23 -17.56
CA SER A 783 19.90 -19.15 -18.65
C SER A 783 19.84 -20.62 -18.22
N VAL A 784 19.98 -20.89 -16.92
CA VAL A 784 19.85 -22.23 -16.34
C VAL A 784 18.63 -22.26 -15.43
N CYS A 785 17.71 -23.17 -15.71
CA CYS A 785 16.50 -23.38 -14.93
C CYS A 785 16.45 -24.82 -14.41
N THR A 786 15.95 -24.99 -13.20
CA THR A 786 15.84 -26.25 -12.48
C THR A 786 14.46 -26.34 -11.81
N GLY A 787 14.13 -27.47 -11.21
CA GLY A 787 12.86 -27.68 -10.50
C GLY A 787 12.00 -28.78 -11.11
N GLU A 788 10.99 -29.19 -10.36
CA GLU A 788 10.13 -30.32 -10.73
C GLU A 788 9.41 -30.09 -12.08
N ALA A 789 9.08 -28.84 -12.43
CA ALA A 789 8.44 -28.54 -13.72
C ALA A 789 9.40 -28.65 -14.90
N VAL A 790 10.69 -28.35 -14.71
CA VAL A 790 11.75 -28.59 -15.71
C VAL A 790 11.90 -30.10 -15.91
N THR A 791 12.01 -30.86 -14.82
CA THR A 791 12.11 -32.33 -14.87
C THR A 791 10.86 -32.98 -15.47
N LEU A 792 9.66 -32.45 -15.21
CA LEU A 792 8.43 -32.90 -15.84
C LEU A 792 8.50 -32.69 -17.35
N ALA A 793 8.82 -31.47 -17.80
CA ALA A 793 8.96 -31.16 -19.23
C ALA A 793 10.02 -32.04 -19.94
N GLU A 794 11.10 -32.42 -19.24
CA GLU A 794 12.12 -33.34 -19.75
C GLU A 794 11.57 -34.76 -19.96
N ARG A 795 10.74 -35.24 -19.02
CA ARG A 795 10.26 -36.63 -18.94
C ARG A 795 8.96 -36.90 -19.68
N LEU A 796 8.23 -35.88 -20.12
CA LEU A 796 6.99 -36.04 -20.87
C LEU A 796 7.21 -36.85 -22.15
N THR A 797 6.48 -37.95 -22.29
CA THR A 797 6.52 -38.81 -23.49
C THR A 797 5.74 -38.20 -24.66
N ASP A 798 4.73 -37.39 -24.37
CA ASP A 798 3.89 -36.73 -25.36
C ASP A 798 3.98 -35.22 -25.14
N LYS A 799 4.50 -34.51 -26.15
CA LYS A 799 4.84 -33.11 -26.02
C LYS A 799 3.59 -32.22 -25.97
N VAL A 800 3.62 -31.29 -25.03
CA VAL A 800 2.72 -30.13 -24.97
C VAL A 800 3.36 -28.95 -25.69
N ASP A 801 2.56 -27.97 -26.11
CA ASP A 801 3.08 -26.81 -26.83
C ASP A 801 3.52 -25.69 -25.88
N ALA A 802 2.96 -25.64 -24.67
CA ALA A 802 3.31 -24.71 -23.62
C ALA A 802 3.10 -25.32 -22.23
N LEU A 803 3.92 -24.88 -21.27
CA LEU A 803 3.82 -25.22 -19.85
C LEU A 803 3.76 -23.94 -19.01
N ILE A 804 2.69 -23.77 -18.24
CA ILE A 804 2.54 -22.69 -17.26
C ILE A 804 2.71 -23.30 -15.86
N ALA A 805 3.82 -22.96 -15.21
CA ALA A 805 4.20 -23.48 -13.88
C ALA A 805 3.66 -22.58 -12.75
N GLY A 806 3.82 -23.05 -11.51
CA GLY A 806 3.43 -22.37 -10.26
C GLY A 806 4.09 -23.03 -9.05
N HIS A 807 3.72 -22.70 -7.81
CA HIS A 807 4.24 -23.26 -6.55
C HIS A 807 5.57 -22.66 -6.04
N SER A 808 6.54 -22.33 -6.90
CA SER A 808 7.87 -21.87 -6.42
C SER A 808 7.98 -20.37 -6.20
N HIS A 809 6.98 -19.61 -6.67
CA HIS A 809 6.88 -18.15 -6.62
C HIS A 809 8.04 -17.44 -7.33
N GLN A 810 8.71 -18.14 -8.27
CA GLN A 810 9.86 -17.61 -9.00
C GLN A 810 9.45 -17.11 -10.38
N GLY A 811 10.27 -16.21 -10.93
CA GLY A 811 10.21 -15.85 -12.35
C GLY A 811 11.01 -16.85 -13.16
N ALA A 812 10.33 -17.69 -13.95
CA ALA A 812 10.97 -18.61 -14.87
C ALA A 812 10.53 -18.36 -16.31
N VAL A 813 11.48 -18.31 -17.25
CA VAL A 813 11.23 -18.31 -18.70
C VAL A 813 12.27 -19.20 -19.33
N THR A 814 11.87 -20.34 -19.87
CA THR A 814 12.80 -21.27 -20.50
C THR A 814 12.13 -22.13 -21.56
N MET A 815 12.92 -22.92 -22.27
CA MET A 815 12.43 -23.93 -23.19
C MET A 815 13.13 -25.25 -22.89
N VAL A 816 12.35 -26.29 -22.64
CA VAL A 816 12.83 -27.60 -22.21
C VAL A 816 12.30 -28.64 -23.18
N ASN A 817 13.18 -29.36 -23.87
CA ASN A 817 12.80 -30.35 -24.90
C ASN A 817 11.83 -29.84 -25.98
N GLY A 818 11.87 -28.55 -26.29
CA GLY A 818 10.99 -27.88 -27.26
C GLY A 818 9.66 -27.39 -26.68
N VAL A 819 9.41 -27.57 -25.38
CA VAL A 819 8.26 -27.03 -24.65
C VAL A 819 8.64 -25.66 -24.08
N SER A 820 7.89 -24.62 -24.41
CA SER A 820 8.06 -23.30 -23.77
C SER A 820 7.44 -23.30 -22.39
N LEU A 821 8.21 -22.86 -21.39
CA LEU A 821 7.83 -22.85 -19.97
C LEU A 821 7.89 -21.44 -19.42
N THR A 822 6.85 -21.05 -18.69
CA THR A 822 6.84 -19.82 -17.88
C THR A 822 6.29 -20.04 -16.48
N GLU A 823 6.90 -19.39 -15.48
CA GLU A 823 6.33 -19.17 -14.13
C GLU A 823 6.39 -17.68 -13.82
N ALA A 824 5.27 -17.07 -13.47
CA ALA A 824 5.06 -15.63 -13.42
C ALA A 824 5.14 -15.06 -12.00
N TRP A 825 6.20 -15.41 -11.27
CA TRP A 825 6.41 -14.99 -9.88
C TRP A 825 5.21 -15.37 -9.00
N GLN A 826 4.64 -14.43 -8.26
CA GLN A 826 3.46 -14.60 -7.41
C GLN A 826 2.63 -13.31 -7.36
N ARG A 827 1.42 -13.38 -6.79
CA ARG A 827 0.57 -12.25 -6.39
C ARG A 827 0.21 -11.30 -7.53
N GLY A 828 0.17 -11.83 -8.76
CA GLY A 828 -0.10 -11.08 -10.00
C GLY A 828 1.01 -10.11 -10.39
N SER A 829 2.21 -10.27 -9.84
CA SER A 829 3.37 -9.38 -10.05
C SER A 829 4.03 -9.51 -11.44
N ALA A 830 3.64 -10.50 -12.23
CA ALA A 830 3.95 -10.62 -13.65
C ALA A 830 2.88 -11.44 -14.39
N ILE A 831 2.98 -11.43 -15.72
CA ILE A 831 2.32 -12.39 -16.61
C ILE A 831 3.39 -13.10 -17.45
N GLY A 832 3.23 -14.41 -17.62
CA GLY A 832 3.93 -15.19 -18.65
C GLY A 832 3.24 -15.02 -19.99
N ILE A 833 4.00 -14.86 -21.06
CA ILE A 833 3.47 -14.78 -22.42
C ILE A 833 4.21 -15.82 -23.26
N ILE A 834 3.46 -16.74 -23.88
CA ILE A 834 4.00 -17.70 -24.85
C ILE A 834 3.21 -17.56 -26.15
N ASP A 835 3.88 -17.19 -27.25
CA ASP A 835 3.27 -17.11 -28.58
C ASP A 835 3.65 -18.35 -29.41
N ILE A 836 2.65 -19.18 -29.71
CA ILE A 836 2.79 -20.46 -30.39
C ILE A 836 2.41 -20.29 -31.87
N PRO A 837 3.32 -20.57 -32.83
CA PRO A 837 2.98 -20.59 -34.25
C PRO A 837 2.22 -21.87 -34.61
N LEU A 838 0.95 -21.75 -35.01
CA LEU A 838 0.08 -22.90 -35.32
C LEU A 838 0.46 -23.63 -36.63
N GLY A 839 1.36 -23.05 -37.43
CA GLY A 839 1.93 -23.66 -38.64
C GLY A 839 3.30 -24.33 -38.43
N GLY A 840 3.76 -24.44 -37.18
CA GLY A 840 5.11 -24.89 -36.85
C GLY A 840 6.13 -23.75 -36.76
N GLY A 841 7.18 -23.97 -35.97
CA GLY A 841 8.20 -22.97 -35.64
C GLY A 841 8.51 -22.93 -34.15
N THR A 842 9.46 -22.08 -33.75
CA THR A 842 9.86 -21.93 -32.35
C THR A 842 8.93 -20.93 -31.64
N PRO A 843 8.28 -21.30 -30.53
CA PRO A 843 7.46 -20.35 -29.78
C PRO A 843 8.29 -19.22 -29.16
N HIS A 844 7.72 -18.02 -29.16
CA HIS A 844 8.25 -16.89 -28.38
C HIS A 844 7.78 -16.99 -26.93
N ARG A 845 8.60 -16.55 -25.97
CA ARG A 845 8.30 -16.62 -24.54
C ARG A 845 8.92 -15.45 -23.79
N GLU A 846 8.14 -14.82 -22.92
CA GLU A 846 8.61 -13.74 -22.06
C GLU A 846 7.88 -13.70 -20.72
N LEU A 847 8.48 -13.02 -19.75
CA LEU A 847 7.82 -12.57 -18.53
C LEU A 847 7.70 -11.06 -18.56
N ARG A 848 6.50 -10.58 -18.28
CA ARG A 848 6.21 -9.15 -18.20
C ARG A 848 5.77 -8.80 -16.80
N ASN A 849 6.62 -8.05 -16.09
CA ASN A 849 6.32 -7.59 -14.73
C ASN A 849 5.12 -6.63 -14.73
N VAL A 850 4.32 -6.73 -13.68
CA VAL A 850 3.12 -5.94 -13.44
C VAL A 850 3.39 -5.02 -12.25
N PHE A 851 3.62 -3.75 -12.57
CA PHE A 851 3.74 -2.68 -11.58
C PHE A 851 2.50 -1.77 -11.72
N PRO A 852 1.67 -1.60 -10.67
CA PRO A 852 0.58 -0.63 -10.65
C PRO A 852 0.99 0.79 -11.02
N ASP A 853 2.24 1.16 -10.73
CA ASP A 853 2.75 2.52 -10.97
C ASP A 853 3.08 2.77 -12.45
N SER A 854 3.42 1.72 -13.22
CA SER A 854 3.72 1.82 -14.65
C SER A 854 2.61 1.24 -15.54
N THR A 855 1.78 0.36 -15.01
CA THR A 855 0.62 -0.24 -15.68
C THR A 855 -0.62 0.45 -15.16
N ARG A 856 -1.25 1.32 -15.97
CA ARG A 856 -2.51 1.97 -15.55
C ARG A 856 -3.53 0.89 -15.18
N PRO A 857 -3.94 0.77 -13.90
CA PRO A 857 -4.83 -0.31 -13.48
C PRO A 857 -6.19 -0.22 -14.16
N ASP A 858 -6.84 -1.37 -14.34
CA ASP A 858 -8.20 -1.40 -14.87
C ASP A 858 -9.15 -0.72 -13.88
N SER A 859 -9.86 0.31 -14.31
CA SER A 859 -10.66 1.14 -13.41
C SER A 859 -11.91 0.42 -12.88
N ALA A 860 -12.51 -0.46 -13.68
CA ALA A 860 -13.66 -1.24 -13.24
C ALA A 860 -13.25 -2.29 -12.20
N GLU A 861 -12.11 -2.94 -12.44
CA GLU A 861 -11.53 -3.89 -11.49
C GLU A 861 -11.02 -3.20 -10.22
N ALA A 862 -10.36 -2.05 -10.34
CA ALA A 862 -9.91 -1.26 -9.20
C ALA A 862 -11.08 -0.86 -8.29
N ALA A 863 -12.21 -0.45 -8.85
CA ALA A 863 -13.41 -0.10 -8.08
C ALA A 863 -14.02 -1.32 -7.37
N PHE A 864 -14.02 -2.49 -8.02
CA PHE A 864 -14.49 -3.74 -7.42
C PHE A 864 -13.60 -4.16 -6.23
N VAL A 865 -12.29 -4.19 -6.45
CA VAL A 865 -11.29 -4.49 -5.41
C VAL A 865 -11.39 -3.51 -4.26
N GLU A 866 -11.53 -2.22 -4.53
CA GLU A 866 -11.65 -1.18 -3.50
C GLU A 866 -12.91 -1.36 -2.65
N GLY A 867 -14.03 -1.84 -3.22
CA GLY A 867 -15.22 -2.20 -2.47
C GLY A 867 -14.97 -3.32 -1.45
N ILE A 868 -14.19 -4.33 -1.84
CA ILE A 868 -13.79 -5.44 -0.96
C ILE A 868 -12.82 -4.94 0.12
N ALA A 869 -11.79 -4.20 -0.29
CA ALA A 869 -10.77 -3.65 0.59
C ALA A 869 -11.37 -2.71 1.66
N ARG A 870 -12.40 -1.94 1.30
CA ARG A 870 -13.17 -1.12 2.24
C ARG A 870 -13.80 -1.97 3.34
N GLY A 871 -14.47 -3.07 2.99
CA GLY A 871 -15.06 -3.99 3.97
C GLY A 871 -14.01 -4.62 4.90
N VAL A 872 -12.81 -4.92 4.38
CA VAL A 872 -11.68 -5.38 5.19
C VAL A 872 -11.23 -4.29 6.16
N ARG A 873 -11.03 -3.05 5.68
CA ARG A 873 -10.63 -1.91 6.52
C ARG A 873 -11.67 -1.60 7.59
N GLU A 874 -12.96 -1.66 7.27
CA GLU A 874 -14.05 -1.51 8.24
C GLU A 874 -13.99 -2.60 9.32
N ARG A 875 -13.80 -3.86 8.91
CA ARG A 875 -13.64 -4.97 9.86
C ARG A 875 -12.41 -4.79 10.74
N PHE A 876 -11.29 -4.33 10.20
CA PHE A 876 -10.06 -4.06 10.95
C PHE A 876 -10.22 -2.87 11.90
N ALA A 877 -10.90 -1.81 11.50
CA ALA A 877 -11.16 -0.64 12.33
C ALA A 877 -12.24 -0.87 13.41
N ALA A 878 -12.96 -1.99 13.36
CA ALA A 878 -14.03 -2.29 14.30
C ALA A 878 -13.50 -2.31 15.75
N PRO A 879 -14.11 -1.56 16.68
CA PRO A 879 -13.66 -1.51 18.06
C PRO A 879 -13.86 -2.86 18.75
N VAL A 880 -12.88 -3.24 19.57
CA VAL A 880 -12.88 -4.48 20.35
C VAL A 880 -12.94 -4.17 21.84
N ALA A 881 -11.99 -3.42 22.37
CA ALA A 881 -11.86 -3.15 23.81
C ALA A 881 -11.07 -1.85 24.04
N THR A 882 -10.94 -1.42 25.29
CA THR A 882 -9.99 -0.38 25.71
C THR A 882 -9.05 -0.96 26.73
N LEU A 883 -7.74 -0.84 26.54
CA LEU A 883 -6.73 -1.37 27.45
C LEU A 883 -6.27 -0.32 28.44
N ARG A 884 -6.15 -0.71 29.70
CA ARG A 884 -5.69 0.18 30.77
C ARG A 884 -4.21 0.53 30.62
N GLU A 885 -3.42 -0.45 30.23
CA GLU A 885 -1.97 -0.37 30.11
C GLU A 885 -1.48 -1.29 28.98
N ILE A 886 -0.22 -1.12 28.56
CA ILE A 886 0.39 -1.96 27.54
C ILE A 886 0.54 -3.39 28.09
N ILE A 887 0.05 -4.38 27.35
CA ILE A 887 0.22 -5.80 27.67
C ILE A 887 1.31 -6.37 26.78
N ARG A 888 2.51 -6.54 27.34
CA ARG A 888 3.68 -7.02 26.59
C ARG A 888 3.66 -8.53 26.38
N ARG A 889 4.12 -8.96 25.20
CA ARG A 889 4.47 -10.36 24.93
C ARG A 889 5.75 -10.74 25.67
N GLY A 890 5.93 -12.03 25.93
CA GLY A 890 7.14 -12.56 26.57
C GLY A 890 6.94 -14.02 26.98
N ASP A 891 8.02 -14.70 27.36
CA ASP A 891 7.99 -16.15 27.69
C ASP A 891 7.06 -16.51 28.86
N ASN A 892 6.91 -15.58 29.82
CA ASN A 892 5.91 -15.63 30.90
C ASN A 892 5.02 -14.37 30.84
N GLY A 893 4.81 -13.85 29.62
CA GLY A 893 4.15 -12.57 29.38
C GLY A 893 2.64 -12.65 29.60
N LYS A 894 2.10 -11.62 30.26
CA LYS A 894 0.66 -11.51 30.57
C LYS A 894 -0.23 -11.55 29.32
N LEU A 895 0.30 -11.18 28.15
CA LEU A 895 -0.44 -11.24 26.90
C LEU A 895 -0.72 -12.69 26.46
N GLY A 896 0.25 -13.59 26.57
CA GLY A 896 0.03 -14.98 26.20
C GLY A 896 -0.92 -15.70 27.14
N ASP A 897 -0.91 -15.34 28.43
CA ASP A 897 -1.89 -15.81 29.41
C ASP A 897 -3.30 -15.30 29.10
N LEU A 898 -3.43 -14.04 28.67
CA LEU A 898 -4.69 -13.45 28.22
C LEU A 898 -5.24 -14.15 26.96
N VAL A 899 -4.35 -14.52 26.03
CA VAL A 899 -4.71 -15.33 24.86
C VAL A 899 -5.17 -16.73 25.31
N ALA A 900 -4.42 -17.39 26.18
CA ALA A 900 -4.82 -18.69 26.73
C ALA A 900 -6.19 -18.62 27.44
N ASP A 901 -6.51 -17.51 28.12
CA ASP A 901 -7.85 -17.29 28.70
C ASP A 901 -8.94 -17.22 27.63
N ALA A 902 -8.68 -16.52 26.52
CA ALA A 902 -9.62 -16.46 25.40
C ALA A 902 -9.85 -17.85 24.78
N LEU A 903 -8.79 -18.64 24.63
CA LEU A 903 -8.88 -20.03 24.14
C LEU A 903 -9.72 -20.87 25.09
N ARG A 904 -9.45 -20.81 26.41
CA ARG A 904 -10.22 -21.54 27.42
C ARG A 904 -11.69 -21.13 27.41
N TRP A 905 -11.96 -19.83 27.33
CA TRP A 905 -13.32 -19.28 27.26
C TRP A 905 -14.07 -19.77 26.02
N ALA A 906 -13.48 -19.66 24.84
CA ALA A 906 -14.12 -20.03 23.58
C ALA A 906 -14.27 -21.55 23.42
N THR A 907 -13.31 -22.32 23.92
CA THR A 907 -13.39 -23.77 23.92
C THR A 907 -14.21 -24.32 25.08
N GLY A 908 -14.55 -23.56 26.11
CA GLY A 908 -15.19 -24.09 27.32
C GLY A 908 -14.41 -25.23 28.00
N ALA A 909 -13.10 -25.31 27.76
CA ALA A 909 -12.25 -26.37 28.29
C ALA A 909 -11.87 -26.11 29.75
N ASP A 910 -11.47 -27.16 30.47
CA ASP A 910 -11.00 -27.04 31.86
C ASP A 910 -9.74 -26.18 31.93
N ILE A 911 -8.84 -26.36 30.96
CA ILE A 911 -7.59 -25.61 30.82
C ILE A 911 -7.36 -25.24 29.35
N ALA A 912 -6.46 -24.28 29.11
CA ALA A 912 -5.97 -24.01 27.75
C ALA A 912 -4.46 -23.80 27.69
N VAL A 913 -3.90 -24.10 26.53
CA VAL A 913 -2.47 -23.97 26.23
C VAL A 913 -2.29 -23.17 24.96
N MET A 914 -1.40 -22.17 25.03
CA MET A 914 -1.01 -21.35 23.90
C MET A 914 0.51 -21.33 23.79
N ASN A 915 1.06 -21.55 22.59
CA ASN A 915 2.48 -21.40 22.36
C ASN A 915 2.87 -19.93 22.27
N ARG A 916 4.09 -19.60 22.71
CA ARG A 916 4.62 -18.24 22.58
C ARG A 916 4.60 -17.75 21.13
N GLY A 917 4.95 -18.64 20.18
CA GLY A 917 5.09 -18.32 18.76
C GLY A 917 3.79 -17.83 18.10
N GLY A 918 2.64 -18.27 18.63
CA GLY A 918 1.33 -17.85 18.15
C GLY A 918 0.88 -16.47 18.64
N VAL A 919 1.68 -15.79 19.49
CA VAL A 919 1.45 -14.42 19.96
C VAL A 919 2.54 -13.49 19.42
N ARG A 920 2.18 -12.55 18.54
CA ARG A 920 3.15 -11.91 17.64
C ARG A 920 3.65 -10.54 18.09
N THR A 921 2.76 -9.69 18.58
CA THR A 921 3.10 -8.32 19.00
C THR A 921 2.45 -7.97 20.33
N ASP A 922 2.93 -6.90 20.95
CA ASP A 922 2.35 -6.32 22.17
C ASP A 922 0.97 -5.71 21.88
N LEU A 923 0.13 -5.63 22.91
CA LEU A 923 -1.11 -4.86 22.86
C LEU A 923 -0.94 -3.52 23.58
N ASN A 924 -1.12 -2.42 22.84
CA ASN A 924 -0.96 -1.07 23.37
C ASN A 924 -2.11 -0.65 24.29
N ALA A 925 -1.84 0.29 25.20
CA ALA A 925 -2.86 0.91 26.03
C ALA A 925 -3.80 1.78 25.17
N GLY A 926 -5.05 1.94 25.61
CA GLY A 926 -6.06 2.75 24.93
C GLY A 926 -7.03 1.92 24.07
N PRO A 927 -7.83 2.59 23.21
CA PRO A 927 -8.80 1.92 22.34
C PRO A 927 -8.11 0.92 21.41
N MET A 928 -8.68 -0.29 21.34
CA MET A 928 -8.22 -1.39 20.53
C MET A 928 -9.27 -1.75 19.49
N THR A 929 -8.77 -2.07 18.30
CA THR A 929 -9.53 -2.50 17.14
C THR A 929 -9.31 -3.98 16.84
N TYR A 930 -10.12 -4.56 15.97
CA TYR A 930 -9.92 -5.91 15.47
C TYR A 930 -8.59 -6.06 14.71
N GLY A 931 -8.12 -4.99 14.08
CA GLY A 931 -6.80 -4.92 13.45
C GLY A 931 -5.67 -5.14 14.45
N ASP A 932 -5.77 -4.57 15.65
CA ASP A 932 -4.79 -4.81 16.72
C ASP A 932 -4.79 -6.28 17.16
N VAL A 933 -5.98 -6.88 17.31
CA VAL A 933 -6.12 -8.32 17.62
C VAL A 933 -5.54 -9.19 16.50
N PHE A 934 -5.76 -8.81 15.24
CA PHE A 934 -5.19 -9.48 14.07
C PHE A 934 -3.65 -9.46 14.09
N GLN A 935 -3.04 -8.34 14.45
CA GLN A 935 -1.58 -8.25 14.59
C GLN A 935 -1.04 -9.19 15.67
N VAL A 936 -1.83 -9.47 16.73
CA VAL A 936 -1.43 -10.40 17.80
C VAL A 936 -1.54 -11.87 17.36
N GLN A 937 -2.64 -12.26 16.70
CA GLN A 937 -2.90 -13.62 16.21
C GLN A 937 -3.26 -13.63 14.71
N PRO A 938 -2.27 -13.64 13.80
CA PRO A 938 -2.52 -13.55 12.36
C PRO A 938 -2.78 -14.90 11.66
N PHE A 939 -2.64 -16.03 12.37
CA PHE A 939 -2.52 -17.36 11.75
C PHE A 939 -3.83 -18.06 11.40
N GLU A 940 -4.97 -17.53 11.86
CA GLU A 940 -6.30 -18.11 11.62
C GLU A 940 -6.43 -19.58 12.05
N ASN A 941 -5.76 -19.96 13.15
CA ASN A 941 -5.82 -21.33 13.64
C ASN A 941 -7.23 -21.68 14.13
N LYS A 942 -7.66 -22.93 13.93
CA LYS A 942 -8.92 -23.41 14.49
C LYS A 942 -8.71 -23.83 15.93
N LEU A 943 -9.67 -23.55 16.80
CA LEU A 943 -9.64 -24.05 18.16
C LEU A 943 -10.09 -25.52 18.19
N VAL A 944 -9.35 -26.31 18.94
CA VAL A 944 -9.68 -27.69 19.26
C VAL A 944 -9.85 -27.87 20.75
N ARG A 945 -10.71 -28.82 21.11
CA ARG A 945 -10.88 -29.32 22.47
C ARG A 945 -10.43 -30.76 22.52
N ILE A 946 -9.43 -31.05 23.35
CA ILE A 946 -8.88 -32.40 23.51
C ILE A 946 -9.27 -32.93 24.88
N THR A 947 -9.92 -34.09 24.92
CA THR A 947 -10.22 -34.80 26.17
C THR A 947 -9.12 -35.81 26.47
N VAL A 948 -8.48 -35.71 27.64
CA VAL A 948 -7.36 -36.58 28.07
C VAL A 948 -7.51 -37.02 29.52
N SER A 949 -6.81 -38.10 29.92
CA SER A 949 -6.72 -38.49 31.33
C SER A 949 -5.82 -37.52 32.11
N GLY A 950 -6.01 -37.43 33.43
CA GLY A 950 -5.16 -36.64 34.31
C GLY A 950 -3.70 -37.11 34.27
N ALA A 951 -3.47 -38.42 34.14
CA ALA A 951 -2.13 -38.98 33.97
C ALA A 951 -1.46 -38.50 32.67
N ASP A 952 -2.19 -38.45 31.55
CA ASP A 952 -1.68 -37.93 30.28
C ASP A 952 -1.42 -36.44 30.32
N LEU A 953 -2.32 -35.69 30.97
CA LEU A 953 -2.16 -34.25 31.16
C LEU A 953 -0.91 -33.93 32.00
N LEU A 954 -0.66 -34.65 33.09
CA LEU A 954 0.56 -34.47 33.90
C LEU A 954 1.82 -34.77 33.10
N ARG A 955 1.84 -35.86 32.30
CA ARG A 955 2.96 -36.18 31.39
C ARG A 955 3.16 -35.10 30.33
N TYR A 956 2.08 -34.55 29.80
CA TYR A 956 2.13 -33.46 28.84
C TYR A 956 2.75 -32.19 29.44
N LEU A 957 2.30 -31.80 30.64
CA LEU A 957 2.80 -30.62 31.37
C LEU A 957 4.29 -30.76 31.73
N GLU A 958 4.72 -31.95 32.17
CA GLU A 958 6.13 -32.29 32.37
C GLU A 958 6.94 -32.04 31.09
N ARG A 959 6.48 -32.58 29.96
CA ARG A 959 7.18 -32.49 28.68
C ARG A 959 7.28 -31.05 28.18
N ILE A 960 6.19 -30.29 28.15
CA ILE A 960 6.20 -28.90 27.65
C ILE A 960 6.95 -27.96 28.60
N GLY A 961 7.00 -28.29 29.91
CA GLY A 961 7.80 -27.57 30.92
C GLY A 961 9.30 -27.52 30.62
N VAL A 962 9.79 -28.44 29.79
CA VAL A 962 11.20 -28.61 29.41
C VAL A 962 11.56 -27.97 28.06
N GLY A 963 10.57 -27.70 27.20
CA GLY A 963 10.79 -27.20 25.84
C GLY A 963 11.36 -25.78 25.75
N THR A 964 12.08 -25.50 24.66
CA THR A 964 12.64 -24.17 24.34
C THR A 964 11.60 -23.21 23.74
N SER A 965 10.48 -23.73 23.23
CA SER A 965 9.47 -22.96 22.48
C SER A 965 8.62 -21.98 23.31
N GLY A 966 8.56 -22.16 24.64
CA GLY A 966 7.73 -21.34 25.54
C GLY A 966 6.21 -21.55 25.37
N PHE A 967 5.46 -21.54 26.47
CA PHE A 967 4.01 -21.75 26.46
C PHE A 967 3.32 -20.96 27.57
N HIS A 968 2.04 -20.68 27.35
CA HIS A 968 1.13 -19.96 28.23
C HIS A 968 -0.03 -20.86 28.63
N LEU A 969 -0.57 -20.63 29.82
CA LEU A 969 -1.58 -21.47 30.44
C LEU A 969 -2.79 -20.66 30.87
N SER A 970 -3.96 -21.31 30.89
CA SER A 970 -5.16 -20.83 31.55
C SER A 970 -5.86 -21.99 32.28
N GLY A 971 -6.49 -21.73 33.41
CA GLY A 971 -7.22 -22.72 34.20
C GLY A 971 -6.38 -23.49 35.24
N LEU A 972 -5.07 -23.26 35.29
CA LEU A 972 -4.14 -23.90 36.24
C LEU A 972 -2.87 -23.10 36.48
N ILE A 973 -2.20 -23.42 37.59
CA ILE A 973 -0.85 -23.00 37.95
C ILE A 973 0.08 -24.21 37.92
N VAL A 974 1.21 -24.07 37.24
CA VAL A 974 2.24 -25.10 37.08
C VAL A 974 3.58 -24.62 37.63
N GLU A 975 4.25 -25.47 38.41
CA GLU A 975 5.59 -25.25 38.94
C GLU A 975 6.55 -26.31 38.38
N ILE A 976 7.60 -25.83 37.72
CA ILE A 976 8.66 -26.64 37.11
C ILE A 976 9.99 -26.30 37.80
N ASP A 977 10.73 -27.31 38.22
CA ASP A 977 12.10 -27.21 38.72
C ASP A 977 13.04 -27.81 37.68
N ARG A 978 13.82 -26.94 37.01
CA ARG A 978 14.69 -27.36 35.90
C ARG A 978 15.94 -28.10 36.36
N GLN A 979 16.26 -28.05 37.65
CA GLN A 979 17.41 -28.74 38.22
C GLN A 979 17.13 -30.23 38.43
N ARG A 980 15.86 -30.66 38.40
CA ARG A 980 15.48 -32.08 38.52
C ARG A 980 15.73 -32.87 37.22
N PRO A 981 15.96 -34.19 37.31
CA PRO A 981 16.04 -35.06 36.15
C PRO A 981 14.79 -34.97 35.26
N GLU A 982 14.98 -35.11 33.95
CA GLU A 982 13.89 -35.18 32.97
C GLU A 982 12.88 -36.28 33.37
N GLY A 983 11.59 -35.97 33.38
CA GLY A 983 10.53 -36.85 33.87
C GLY A 983 10.15 -36.64 35.33
N SER A 984 10.82 -35.73 36.06
CA SER A 984 10.53 -35.38 37.46
C SER A 984 10.55 -33.87 37.76
N ARG A 985 10.49 -33.03 36.72
CA ARG A 985 10.64 -31.57 36.81
C ARG A 985 9.35 -30.87 37.19
N LEU A 986 8.20 -31.45 36.92
CA LEU A 986 6.89 -30.99 37.36
C LEU A 986 6.77 -31.20 38.87
N VAL A 987 6.93 -30.12 39.62
CA VAL A 987 6.82 -30.12 41.08
C VAL A 987 5.37 -30.01 41.50
N ARG A 988 4.57 -29.24 40.75
CA ARG A 988 3.18 -28.93 41.12
C ARG A 988 2.36 -28.58 39.89
N ALA A 989 1.14 -29.11 39.81
CA ALA A 989 0.10 -28.69 38.87
C ALA A 989 -1.24 -28.61 39.60
N VAL A 990 -1.82 -27.41 39.69
CA VAL A 990 -3.01 -27.14 40.50
C VAL A 990 -4.01 -26.31 39.68
N LEU A 991 -5.25 -26.77 39.60
CA LEU A 991 -6.33 -26.08 38.91
C LEU A 991 -6.73 -24.80 39.65
N ASP A 992 -7.41 -23.90 38.95
CA ASP A 992 -8.08 -22.75 39.56
C ASP A 992 -8.97 -23.21 40.74
N GLY A 993 -8.78 -22.61 41.92
CA GLY A 993 -9.42 -23.03 43.17
C GLY A 993 -8.59 -23.98 44.05
N GLY A 994 -7.34 -24.28 43.68
CA GLY A 994 -6.36 -24.91 44.59
C GLY A 994 -6.33 -26.43 44.60
N ARG A 995 -7.11 -27.10 43.73
CA ARG A 995 -7.19 -28.57 43.66
C ARG A 995 -6.08 -29.15 42.75
N PRO A 996 -5.33 -30.18 43.18
CA PRO A 996 -4.35 -30.85 42.32
C PRO A 996 -5.04 -31.64 41.19
N ILE A 997 -4.31 -31.90 40.11
CA ILE A 997 -4.77 -32.77 39.02
C ILE A 997 -4.82 -34.22 39.53
N ASP A 998 -6.03 -34.80 39.56
CA ASP A 998 -6.26 -36.22 39.85
C ASP A 998 -5.93 -37.08 38.61
N PRO A 999 -4.95 -38.00 38.66
CA PRO A 999 -4.56 -38.84 37.53
C PRO A 999 -5.69 -39.72 36.97
N ALA A 1000 -6.69 -40.07 37.78
CA ALA A 1000 -7.78 -40.96 37.41
C ALA A 1000 -8.97 -40.26 36.73
N ARG A 1001 -9.01 -38.92 36.74
CA ARG A 1001 -10.07 -38.12 36.11
C ARG A 1001 -9.74 -37.74 34.68
N THR A 1002 -10.76 -37.38 33.91
CA THR A 1002 -10.60 -36.78 32.58
C THR A 1002 -10.65 -35.26 32.66
N TYR A 1003 -9.89 -34.61 31.78
CA TYR A 1003 -9.84 -33.16 31.63
C TYR A 1003 -9.92 -32.79 30.16
N THR A 1004 -10.43 -31.60 29.90
CA THR A 1004 -10.48 -30.99 28.57
C THR A 1004 -9.43 -29.90 28.44
N VAL A 1005 -8.69 -29.92 27.33
CA VAL A 1005 -7.63 -28.97 27.01
C VAL A 1005 -8.00 -28.23 25.73
N GLY A 1006 -8.16 -26.91 25.83
CA GLY A 1006 -8.33 -26.02 24.70
C GLY A 1006 -6.98 -25.61 24.11
N MET A 1007 -6.78 -25.78 22.81
CA MET A 1007 -5.59 -25.30 22.11
C MET A 1007 -5.90 -25.03 20.64
N THR A 1008 -4.92 -24.52 19.90
CA THR A 1008 -5.02 -24.43 18.44
C THR A 1008 -4.82 -25.81 17.81
N ASP A 1009 -5.42 -26.02 16.64
CA ASP A 1009 -5.19 -27.18 15.78
C ASP A 1009 -3.71 -27.35 15.44
N PHE A 1010 -3.00 -26.25 15.15
CA PHE A 1010 -1.54 -26.24 14.97
C PHE A 1010 -0.80 -26.95 16.12
N LEU A 1011 -1.14 -26.62 17.37
CA LEU A 1011 -0.52 -27.24 18.52
C LEU A 1011 -0.94 -28.70 18.64
N ALA A 1012 -2.23 -28.99 18.53
CA ALA A 1012 -2.76 -30.34 18.66
C ALA A 1012 -2.10 -31.35 17.69
N GLU A 1013 -1.78 -30.90 16.49
CA GLU A 1013 -1.14 -31.69 15.43
C GLU A 1013 0.38 -31.87 15.61
N GLY A 1014 0.99 -31.25 16.64
CA GLY A 1014 2.43 -31.40 16.93
C GLY A 1014 3.28 -30.16 16.69
N GLY A 1015 2.67 -29.03 16.31
CA GLY A 1015 3.35 -27.75 16.15
C GLY A 1015 4.19 -27.36 17.38
N ASP A 1016 5.37 -26.79 17.13
CA ASP A 1016 6.38 -26.44 18.14
C ASP A 1016 6.84 -27.60 19.05
N ALA A 1017 6.58 -28.86 18.64
CA ALA A 1017 6.72 -30.06 19.47
C ALA A 1017 5.86 -30.03 20.76
N LEU A 1018 4.77 -29.24 20.75
CA LEU A 1018 3.85 -29.04 21.87
C LEU A 1018 2.54 -29.83 21.73
N GLY A 1019 2.47 -30.81 20.83
CA GLY A 1019 1.23 -31.52 20.54
C GLY A 1019 0.81 -32.57 21.54
N LEU A 1020 -0.50 -32.60 21.84
CA LEU A 1020 -1.10 -33.50 22.80
C LEU A 1020 -1.69 -34.72 22.09
N THR A 1021 -0.85 -35.72 21.81
CA THR A 1021 -1.25 -36.96 21.13
C THR A 1021 -0.96 -38.17 22.04
N GLY A 1022 -1.96 -38.57 22.83
CA GLY A 1022 -1.90 -39.74 23.72
C GLY A 1022 -2.86 -40.85 23.29
N ARG A 1023 -2.60 -42.10 23.69
CA ARG A 1023 -3.55 -43.22 23.52
C ARG A 1023 -4.84 -42.90 24.28
N GLY A 1024 -5.94 -42.70 23.56
CA GLY A 1024 -7.25 -42.39 24.14
C GLY A 1024 -7.61 -40.89 24.19
N ALA A 1025 -6.77 -39.99 23.65
CA ALA A 1025 -7.14 -38.60 23.49
C ALA A 1025 -8.25 -38.44 22.44
N ARG A 1026 -9.35 -37.76 22.79
CA ARG A 1026 -10.42 -37.43 21.85
C ARG A 1026 -10.34 -35.94 21.49
N THR A 1027 -10.08 -35.65 20.22
CA THR A 1027 -9.99 -34.29 19.69
C THR A 1027 -11.28 -33.89 18.98
N GLU A 1028 -11.79 -32.71 19.31
CA GLU A 1028 -12.95 -32.07 18.68
C GLU A 1028 -12.53 -30.71 18.11
N THR A 1029 -12.70 -30.48 16.81
CA THR A 1029 -12.44 -29.17 16.17
C THR A 1029 -13.71 -28.33 16.19
N LEU A 1030 -13.66 -27.14 16.79
CA LEU A 1030 -14.86 -26.35 17.12
C LEU A 1030 -15.29 -25.37 16.03
N GLY A 1031 -14.57 -25.27 14.91
CA GLY A 1031 -14.86 -24.31 13.84
C GLY A 1031 -14.69 -22.84 14.24
N ILE A 1032 -14.11 -22.57 15.42
CA ILE A 1032 -13.83 -21.24 15.95
C ILE A 1032 -12.39 -20.87 15.58
N ILE A 1033 -12.18 -19.65 15.10
CA ILE A 1033 -10.85 -19.09 14.82
C ILE A 1033 -10.28 -18.45 16.09
N ASP A 1034 -9.01 -18.73 16.39
CA ASP A 1034 -8.30 -18.27 17.59
C ASP A 1034 -8.33 -16.74 17.77
N ARG A 1035 -8.12 -15.99 16.70
CA ARG A 1035 -8.23 -14.52 16.67
C ARG A 1035 -9.63 -14.01 17.02
N ASP A 1036 -10.66 -14.64 16.47
CA ASP A 1036 -12.06 -14.27 16.74
C ASP A 1036 -12.44 -14.59 18.18
N ALA A 1037 -11.92 -15.70 18.72
CA ALA A 1037 -12.04 -16.04 20.13
C ALA A 1037 -11.42 -14.96 21.03
N LEU A 1038 -10.21 -14.48 20.72
CA LEU A 1038 -9.57 -13.38 21.45
C LEU A 1038 -10.39 -12.08 21.36
N ALA A 1039 -10.80 -11.66 20.15
CA ALA A 1039 -11.58 -10.44 19.98
C ALA A 1039 -12.90 -10.48 20.75
N ASN A 1040 -13.60 -11.62 20.72
CA ASN A 1040 -14.86 -11.79 21.44
C ASN A 1040 -14.66 -11.87 22.95
N TYR A 1041 -13.61 -12.55 23.41
CA TYR A 1041 -13.28 -12.63 24.84
C TYR A 1041 -12.98 -11.24 25.42
N LEU A 1042 -12.15 -10.43 24.74
CA LEU A 1042 -11.80 -9.09 25.18
C LEU A 1042 -13.03 -8.16 25.32
N LYS A 1043 -14.04 -8.33 24.46
CA LYS A 1043 -15.31 -7.60 24.55
C LYS A 1043 -16.13 -7.94 25.79
N GLN A 1044 -15.96 -9.14 26.33
CA GLN A 1044 -16.68 -9.61 27.52
C GLN A 1044 -15.99 -9.20 28.84
N LEU A 1045 -14.74 -8.74 28.78
CA LEU A 1045 -13.99 -8.35 29.96
C LEU A 1045 -14.42 -6.96 30.48
N PRO A 1046 -14.28 -6.71 31.80
CA PRO A 1046 -14.44 -5.38 32.37
C PRO A 1046 -13.51 -4.36 31.69
N GLN A 1047 -14.07 -3.22 31.28
CA GLN A 1047 -13.33 -2.14 30.61
C GLN A 1047 -12.92 -1.04 31.61
N PRO A 1048 -11.70 -0.48 31.50
CA PRO A 1048 -10.65 -0.88 30.58
C PRO A 1048 -9.99 -2.21 31.00
N VAL A 1049 -9.70 -3.07 30.01
CA VAL A 1049 -9.08 -4.39 30.20
C VAL A 1049 -7.73 -4.21 30.86
N ALA A 1050 -7.52 -4.95 31.96
CA ALA A 1050 -6.25 -5.04 32.65
C ALA A 1050 -5.56 -6.38 32.33
N PRO A 1051 -4.23 -6.45 32.38
CA PRO A 1051 -3.51 -7.71 32.25
C PRO A 1051 -3.95 -8.74 33.30
N PRO A 1052 -3.96 -10.05 32.98
CA PRO A 1052 -4.18 -11.09 33.98
C PRO A 1052 -3.15 -11.02 35.11
N GLY A 1053 -3.57 -11.36 36.33
CA GLY A 1053 -2.74 -11.31 37.54
C GLY A 1053 -2.08 -12.65 37.89
N GLY A 1054 -0.94 -12.58 38.60
CA GLY A 1054 -0.20 -13.73 39.15
C GLY A 1054 0.53 -14.61 38.11
N PRO A 1055 1.66 -15.25 38.46
CA PRO A 1055 2.34 -16.16 37.56
C PRO A 1055 1.58 -17.51 37.46
N ARG A 1056 1.30 -17.96 36.23
CA ARG A 1056 0.67 -19.27 35.96
C ARG A 1056 1.69 -20.37 35.67
N LEU A 1057 2.88 -19.99 35.22
CA LEU A 1057 4.03 -20.87 35.05
C LEU A 1057 5.18 -20.36 35.93
N ILE A 1058 5.56 -21.14 36.93
CA ILE A 1058 6.64 -20.85 37.87
C ILE A 1058 7.81 -21.77 37.52
N ARG A 1059 8.96 -21.20 37.16
CA ARG A 1059 10.18 -21.94 36.85
C ARG A 1059 11.23 -21.65 37.91
N ARG A 1060 11.77 -22.70 38.53
CA ARG A 1060 12.87 -22.65 39.50
C ARG A 1060 14.15 -23.23 38.91
#